data_AF-A0A6F7VSJ2-F1
#
_entry.id   AF-A0A6F7VSJ2-F1
#
_cell.length_a   1.000
_cell.length_b   1.000
_cell.length_c   1.000
_cell.angle_alpha   90.00
_cell.angle_beta   90.00
_cell.angle_gamma   90.00
#
_symmetry.space_group_name_H-M   'P 1'
#
loop_
_entity.id
_entity.type
_entity.pdbx_description
1 polymer ?
#
loop_
_entity_poly.entity_id
_entity_poly.type
_entity_poly.pdbx_seq_one_letter_code
_entity_poly.pdbx_strand_id
1 'polypeptide(L)'
;ERRLAARLGAPSLPSAFATPTAAQEWRRPEPGDPYVLGPYRLTMAGPPGARVNPFLGQDAHGAVAIVRIARHLRGQRAADLLGVEAEALRRMDGRYTRRLLRTGLGDDVPWLAEEAFIGDRLDYVLRGDAERWDDRLDVLRGDAERWDDRLDEATRTDPGRWDGLTALALARQVADAVRLSEEAGMVHGDLTISTVHVAGADILLTGWSSASIDGVPSPALGGDRPPTPEDNVRALGDILVSLGGGAPTRRPAPGLYFMPRWSSAGWEPLRTLVMSCRERPHGHSAHEVWEFLMHFRPEAGTPEPRARRPRTERPIVCAQCGSPLAPHDRFCDTCGSDILTTPPSSAPPDSARASRPEPESGLPSINAYRAYRRLGGSQGYGVYLARRPGASNDVVIRVAPGGTAQGIGRRLRAEADALRRMAGHYAPRLFVDASSLNPPGLVVECVRLPDGSPAPPLSSLMGRRPDGSPWLGAERAATVGLRIAEAVNMCSLKGVVPGPLTADTVLVTDSTVKLIGWSDAHVGDRLPGAATAADSVYALGQILRDLSDAQPTGELIRTMGLWRNPQLLSTISACLDDRPGRRPSAGRVADVFVQCLTTMSTSTSMQMPMQMPYEAGTSDTPQPAAETPDDAEPESPAAPGPAPTTAPEPPPKPSGPSFTRALRSLFQRGGSAPEADVGHPLEQVRLPRTDSCHLAIISRAVGAGRTTTAIALGDVLASAHRGKVIALDAIPGGDALGRRVQRESQATIQDVVQAVLDSDTTDFSSVRRFTSQTPSGLEVLVGDPRPSLPRSRTPEVNNREYRAVITALRRRYPVILSASDTGGLRDVVPELLDLTDQLIIVTSPSVERMRSAHTTLDRLIQGGRGDLVERGIVVLNTHREYPPADPERLAVGFRVRCRGVVVVPYDQHLAAPGEIDLHRLAPRTLDAYLEIAALVAEGYPEAGD
;
A
#
# COMPACT_ATOMS: atom_id res chain seq x y z
N GLU A 1 -16.49 9.61 -35.94
CA GLU A 1 -15.96 8.96 -34.71
C GLU A 1 -14.53 9.37 -34.37
N ARG A 2 -13.47 8.90 -35.04
CA ARG A 2 -12.06 9.22 -34.64
C ARG A 2 -11.74 10.73 -34.51
N ARG A 3 -12.29 11.58 -35.39
CA ARG A 3 -12.19 13.06 -35.27
C ARG A 3 -13.00 13.68 -34.12
N LEU A 4 -13.97 12.95 -33.57
CA LEU A 4 -14.79 13.37 -32.43
C LEU A 4 -14.06 13.08 -31.10
N ALA A 5 -13.44 11.89 -31.00
CA ALA A 5 -12.60 11.52 -29.85
C ALA A 5 -11.42 12.50 -29.65
N ALA A 6 -10.76 12.91 -30.75
CA ALA A 6 -9.67 13.88 -30.71
C ALA A 6 -10.10 15.28 -30.20
N ARG A 7 -11.38 15.66 -30.34
CA ARG A 7 -11.92 16.93 -29.80
C ARG A 7 -12.31 16.85 -28.32
N LEU A 8 -12.27 15.67 -27.71
CA LEU A 8 -12.66 15.42 -26.31
C LEU A 8 -11.46 15.03 -25.42
N GLY A 9 -10.22 15.25 -25.89
CA GLY A 9 -9.02 15.18 -25.06
C GLY A 9 -8.51 13.78 -24.69
N ALA A 10 -9.02 12.71 -25.32
CA ALA A 10 -8.59 11.34 -25.01
C ALA A 10 -7.58 10.79 -26.04
N PRO A 11 -6.29 10.60 -25.68
CA PRO A 11 -5.42 9.69 -26.41
C PRO A 11 -5.81 8.25 -26.08
N SER A 12 -6.46 7.55 -27.02
CA SER A 12 -6.78 6.13 -26.86
C SER A 12 -5.51 5.29 -27.08
N LEU A 13 -4.82 4.95 -26.00
CA LEU A 13 -3.75 3.96 -25.99
C LEU A 13 -4.24 2.63 -26.60
N PRO A 14 -3.48 1.99 -27.51
CA PRO A 14 -3.74 0.61 -27.89
C PRO A 14 -3.63 -0.29 -26.65
N SER A 15 -4.48 -1.31 -26.54
CA SER A 15 -4.57 -2.16 -25.34
C SER A 15 -3.28 -2.93 -24.97
N ALA A 16 -2.29 -2.93 -25.87
CA ALA A 16 -0.98 -3.53 -25.66
C ALA A 16 -0.03 -2.70 -24.77
N PHE A 17 -0.33 -1.42 -24.53
CA PHE A 17 0.56 -0.52 -23.77
C PHE A 17 0.05 -0.32 -22.34
N ALA A 18 0.92 -0.56 -21.37
CA ALA A 18 0.62 -0.32 -19.96
C ALA A 18 0.62 1.18 -19.61
N THR A 19 1.31 2.02 -20.40
CA THR A 19 1.56 3.43 -20.10
C THR A 19 1.57 4.31 -21.37
N PRO A 20 1.32 5.63 -21.23
CA PRO A 20 1.51 6.58 -22.32
C PRO A 20 2.94 6.63 -22.88
N THR A 21 3.94 6.53 -22.00
CA THR A 21 5.37 6.65 -22.34
C THR A 21 5.82 5.49 -23.24
N ALA A 22 5.52 4.25 -22.84
CA ALA A 22 5.81 3.07 -23.65
C ALA A 22 5.18 3.12 -25.06
N ALA A 23 4.07 3.84 -25.25
CA ALA A 23 3.44 4.02 -26.56
C ALA A 23 4.08 5.11 -27.42
N GLN A 24 4.80 6.07 -26.83
CA GLN A 24 5.52 7.12 -27.57
C GLN A 24 6.77 6.58 -28.26
N GLU A 25 7.39 5.53 -27.72
CA GLU A 25 8.55 4.85 -28.32
C GLU A 25 8.24 4.06 -29.61
N TRP A 26 6.95 3.83 -29.93
CA TRP A 26 6.53 2.99 -31.05
C TRP A 26 6.06 3.82 -32.24
N ARG A 27 6.72 3.63 -33.39
CA ARG A 27 6.47 4.35 -34.65
C ARG A 27 5.57 3.54 -35.58
N ARG A 28 5.09 4.16 -36.66
CA ARG A 28 4.46 3.40 -37.77
C ARG A 28 5.53 2.67 -38.57
N PRO A 29 5.24 1.50 -39.16
CA PRO A 29 6.19 0.80 -40.04
C PRO A 29 6.53 1.67 -41.26
N GLU A 30 7.81 1.67 -41.63
CA GLU A 30 8.35 2.37 -42.78
C GLU A 30 8.49 1.43 -44.00
N PRO A 31 8.78 1.95 -45.22
CA PRO A 31 8.88 1.11 -46.42
C PRO A 31 9.94 -0.02 -46.38
N GLY A 32 10.87 0.01 -45.42
CA GLY A 32 11.84 -1.07 -45.17
C GLY A 32 11.42 -2.07 -44.08
N ASP A 33 10.33 -1.82 -43.36
CA ASP A 33 9.77 -2.72 -42.36
C ASP A 33 8.80 -3.73 -43.02
N PRO A 34 8.73 -4.99 -42.55
CA PRO A 34 7.79 -5.96 -43.08
C PRO A 34 6.34 -5.56 -42.77
N TYR A 35 5.45 -5.63 -43.77
CA TYR A 35 4.04 -5.27 -43.59
C TYR A 35 3.18 -6.44 -43.06
N VAL A 36 3.59 -7.68 -43.33
CA VAL A 36 2.96 -8.92 -42.86
C VAL A 36 4.06 -9.92 -42.50
N LEU A 37 3.90 -10.62 -41.38
CA LEU A 37 4.74 -11.75 -40.97
C LEU A 37 3.84 -12.87 -40.44
N GLY A 38 3.91 -14.04 -41.08
CA GLY A 38 3.00 -15.14 -40.81
C GLY A 38 1.52 -14.69 -40.89
N PRO A 39 0.70 -14.94 -39.84
CA PRO A 39 -0.71 -14.52 -39.82
C PRO A 39 -0.91 -13.04 -39.44
N TYR A 40 0.14 -12.30 -39.08
CA TYR A 40 0.04 -10.97 -38.48
C TYR A 40 0.34 -9.86 -39.48
N ARG A 41 -0.59 -8.90 -39.62
CA ARG A 41 -0.33 -7.61 -40.27
C ARG A 41 0.31 -6.66 -39.26
N LEU A 42 1.47 -6.10 -39.59
CA LEU A 42 2.20 -5.23 -38.67
C LEU A 42 1.63 -3.80 -38.72
N THR A 43 1.36 -3.25 -37.55
CA THR A 43 0.65 -1.97 -37.38
C THR A 43 1.54 -0.87 -36.81
N MET A 44 2.54 -1.25 -36.01
CA MET A 44 3.57 -0.37 -35.45
C MET A 44 4.91 -1.11 -35.37
N ALA A 45 6.01 -0.37 -35.40
CA ALA A 45 7.36 -0.84 -35.15
C ALA A 45 7.83 -0.25 -33.81
N GLY A 46 8.32 -1.11 -32.91
CA GLY A 46 8.89 -0.67 -31.65
C GLY A 46 10.33 -0.18 -31.79
N PRO A 47 10.95 0.31 -30.69
CA PRO A 47 12.35 0.68 -30.69
C PRO A 47 13.21 -0.55 -31.07
N PRO A 48 14.18 -0.42 -31.99
CA PRO A 48 14.97 -1.54 -32.46
C PRO A 48 15.92 -2.02 -31.35
N GLY A 49 15.75 -3.26 -30.91
CA GLY A 49 16.63 -3.88 -29.92
C GLY A 49 18.04 -4.13 -30.48
N ALA A 50 18.97 -4.54 -29.61
CA ALA A 50 20.34 -4.84 -30.03
C ALA A 50 20.40 -5.96 -31.10
N ARG A 51 19.56 -7.00 -30.93
CA ARG A 51 19.59 -8.25 -31.73
C ARG A 51 18.27 -8.59 -32.42
N VAL A 52 17.15 -8.03 -31.96
CA VAL A 52 15.80 -8.28 -32.50
C VAL A 52 15.01 -6.98 -32.65
N ASN A 53 14.21 -6.89 -33.70
CA ASN A 53 13.29 -5.77 -33.93
C ASN A 53 11.86 -6.19 -33.58
N PRO A 54 11.19 -5.52 -32.61
CA PRO A 54 9.81 -5.80 -32.25
C PRO A 54 8.81 -5.00 -33.11
N PHE A 55 7.70 -5.63 -33.46
CA PHE A 55 6.58 -5.05 -34.21
C PHE A 55 5.25 -5.39 -33.55
N LEU A 56 4.25 -4.53 -33.65
CA LEU A 56 2.91 -4.79 -33.12
C LEU A 56 2.04 -5.34 -34.24
N GLY A 57 1.87 -6.65 -34.26
CA GLY A 57 1.07 -7.38 -35.25
C GLY A 57 -0.39 -7.54 -34.81
N GLN A 58 -1.30 -7.54 -35.78
CA GLN A 58 -2.68 -7.96 -35.59
C GLN A 58 -3.02 -9.09 -36.56
N ASP A 59 -3.62 -10.17 -36.06
CA ASP A 59 -4.03 -11.32 -36.87
C ASP A 59 -5.37 -11.07 -37.59
N ALA A 60 -5.78 -12.03 -38.44
CA ALA A 60 -7.04 -11.94 -39.18
C ALA A 60 -8.31 -11.91 -38.29
N HIS A 61 -8.23 -12.34 -37.03
CA HIS A 61 -9.33 -12.32 -36.05
C HIS A 61 -9.31 -11.07 -35.16
N GLY A 62 -8.31 -10.20 -35.33
CA GLY A 62 -8.14 -8.99 -34.54
C GLY A 62 -7.31 -9.17 -33.27
N ALA A 63 -6.75 -10.36 -33.00
CA ALA A 63 -5.85 -10.59 -31.88
C ALA A 63 -4.51 -9.87 -32.10
N VAL A 64 -4.00 -9.23 -31.06
CA VAL A 64 -2.77 -8.43 -31.12
C VAL A 64 -1.61 -9.22 -30.51
N ALA A 65 -0.47 -9.23 -31.18
CA ALA A 65 0.77 -9.88 -30.74
C ALA A 65 1.97 -8.94 -30.94
N ILE A 66 3.03 -9.11 -30.17
CA ILE A 66 4.33 -8.53 -30.52
C ILE A 66 5.06 -9.57 -31.39
N VAL A 67 5.40 -9.19 -32.62
CA VAL A 67 6.14 -10.03 -33.57
C VAL A 67 7.59 -9.56 -33.60
N ARG A 68 8.53 -10.47 -33.32
CA ARG A 68 9.97 -10.21 -33.35
C ARG A 68 10.63 -10.88 -34.54
N ILE A 69 11.56 -10.15 -35.17
CA ILE A 69 12.47 -10.67 -36.21
C ILE A 69 13.92 -10.39 -35.82
N ALA A 70 14.84 -11.21 -36.32
CA ALA A 70 16.26 -10.99 -36.12
C ALA A 70 16.73 -9.70 -36.84
N ARG A 71 17.45 -8.86 -36.10
CA ARG A 71 18.07 -7.64 -36.62
C ARG A 71 19.38 -8.01 -37.33
N HIS A 72 19.55 -7.53 -38.56
CA HIS A 72 20.73 -7.78 -39.43
C HIS A 72 21.08 -9.25 -39.78
N LEU A 73 20.42 -10.27 -39.21
CA LEU A 73 20.58 -11.68 -39.58
C LEU A 73 19.45 -12.17 -40.52
N ARG A 74 19.73 -13.23 -41.29
CA ARG A 74 18.80 -13.86 -42.25
C ARG A 74 18.99 -15.38 -42.27
N GLY A 75 18.00 -16.11 -42.80
CA GLY A 75 18.03 -17.58 -42.93
C GLY A 75 18.27 -18.29 -41.60
N GLN A 76 18.96 -19.44 -41.63
CA GLN A 76 19.17 -20.30 -40.47
C GLN A 76 19.70 -19.55 -39.23
N ARG A 77 20.68 -18.65 -39.39
CA ARG A 77 21.23 -17.88 -38.25
C ARG A 77 20.20 -16.95 -37.57
N ALA A 78 19.19 -16.49 -38.29
CA ALA A 78 18.07 -15.75 -37.72
C ALA A 78 17.07 -16.68 -37.02
N ALA A 79 16.83 -17.87 -37.59
CA ALA A 79 16.01 -18.92 -37.00
C ALA A 79 16.60 -19.45 -35.69
N ASP A 80 17.91 -19.69 -35.64
CA ASP A 80 18.62 -20.18 -34.46
C ASP A 80 18.56 -19.13 -33.31
N LEU A 81 18.81 -17.84 -33.63
CA LEU A 81 18.71 -16.73 -32.67
C LEU A 81 17.32 -16.63 -32.05
N LEU A 82 16.27 -16.62 -32.89
CA LEU A 82 14.88 -16.55 -32.45
C LEU A 82 14.43 -17.88 -31.80
N GLY A 83 15.08 -18.99 -32.12
CA GLY A 83 14.88 -20.29 -31.49
C GLY A 83 15.26 -20.29 -30.02
N VAL A 84 16.40 -19.68 -29.67
CA VAL A 84 16.82 -19.46 -28.26
C VAL A 84 15.78 -18.63 -27.51
N GLU A 85 15.36 -17.49 -28.07
CA GLU A 85 14.33 -16.65 -27.45
C GLU A 85 13.00 -17.39 -27.29
N ALA A 86 12.54 -18.10 -28.34
CA ALA A 86 11.32 -18.88 -28.28
C ALA A 86 11.38 -20.08 -27.31
N GLU A 87 12.56 -20.66 -27.08
CA GLU A 87 12.76 -21.70 -26.06
C GLU A 87 12.69 -21.10 -24.66
N ALA A 88 13.35 -19.97 -24.42
CA ALA A 88 13.31 -19.29 -23.13
C ALA A 88 11.88 -18.84 -22.74
N LEU A 89 11.12 -18.27 -23.69
CA LEU A 89 9.73 -17.91 -23.46
C LEU A 89 8.84 -19.15 -23.20
N ARG A 90 9.15 -20.32 -23.78
CA ARG A 90 8.44 -21.59 -23.52
C ARG A 90 8.73 -22.15 -22.12
N ARG A 91 9.96 -22.07 -21.63
CA ARG A 91 10.31 -22.56 -20.28
C ARG A 91 9.76 -21.67 -19.15
N MET A 92 9.70 -20.36 -19.40
CA MET A 92 9.11 -19.43 -18.44
C MET A 92 7.57 -19.44 -18.45
N ASP A 93 6.94 -19.70 -19.62
CA ASP A 93 5.47 -19.70 -19.86
C ASP A 93 4.73 -18.52 -19.20
N GLY A 94 5.21 -17.29 -19.46
CA GLY A 94 4.60 -16.06 -18.94
C GLY A 94 5.06 -15.65 -17.52
N ARG A 95 5.85 -16.46 -16.82
CA ARG A 95 6.43 -16.08 -15.51
C ARG A 95 7.56 -15.08 -15.73
N TYR A 96 7.33 -13.81 -15.40
CA TYR A 96 8.28 -12.70 -15.63
C TYR A 96 8.75 -12.54 -17.09
N THR A 97 8.06 -13.14 -18.05
CA THR A 97 8.33 -13.01 -19.49
C THR A 97 7.01 -12.92 -20.24
N ARG A 98 7.03 -12.59 -21.54
CA ARG A 98 5.81 -12.66 -22.36
C ARG A 98 5.54 -14.10 -22.76
N ARG A 99 4.26 -14.50 -22.79
CA ARG A 99 3.91 -15.82 -23.28
C ARG A 99 4.19 -15.94 -24.79
N LEU A 100 4.86 -17.01 -25.20
CA LEU A 100 5.02 -17.31 -26.62
C LEU A 100 3.67 -17.75 -27.23
N LEU A 101 3.23 -17.10 -28.29
CA LEU A 101 1.97 -17.40 -28.98
C LEU A 101 2.17 -18.30 -30.20
N ARG A 102 3.19 -18.02 -31.02
CA ARG A 102 3.50 -18.76 -32.25
C ARG A 102 4.93 -18.47 -32.71
N THR A 103 5.51 -19.36 -33.50
CA THR A 103 6.75 -19.12 -34.25
C THR A 103 6.56 -19.44 -35.73
N GLY A 104 7.39 -18.82 -36.57
CA GLY A 104 7.64 -19.16 -37.96
C GLY A 104 9.14 -19.16 -38.19
N LEU A 105 9.88 -20.04 -37.51
CA LEU A 105 11.35 -20.10 -37.60
C LEU A 105 11.83 -20.67 -38.94
N GLY A 106 10.98 -21.43 -39.65
CA GLY A 106 11.27 -21.99 -40.97
C GLY A 106 10.81 -21.10 -42.14
N ASP A 107 10.24 -19.92 -41.87
CA ASP A 107 9.80 -18.98 -42.90
C ASP A 107 11.00 -18.22 -43.49
N ASP A 108 10.88 -17.70 -44.73
CA ASP A 108 11.95 -16.94 -45.43
C ASP A 108 12.52 -15.77 -44.60
N VAL A 109 11.67 -15.16 -43.77
CA VAL A 109 12.04 -14.21 -42.72
C VAL A 109 11.64 -14.83 -41.39
N PRO A 110 12.56 -15.49 -40.66
CA PRO A 110 12.23 -16.12 -39.38
C PRO A 110 11.64 -15.11 -38.38
N TRP A 111 10.54 -15.51 -37.73
CA TRP A 111 9.81 -14.67 -36.78
C TRP A 111 9.30 -15.47 -35.58
N LEU A 112 9.08 -14.78 -34.46
CA LEU A 112 8.30 -15.27 -33.33
C LEU A 112 7.22 -14.24 -32.94
N ALA A 113 6.12 -14.71 -32.36
CA ALA A 113 5.05 -13.87 -31.85
C ALA A 113 4.82 -14.19 -30.37
N GLU A 114 4.83 -13.14 -29.55
CA GLU A 114 4.64 -13.15 -28.11
C GLU A 114 3.44 -12.27 -27.71
N GLU A 115 2.96 -12.43 -26.48
CA GLU A 115 1.82 -11.67 -25.96
C GLU A 115 2.03 -10.15 -26.04
N ALA A 116 1.02 -9.43 -26.54
CA ALA A 116 1.09 -7.99 -26.74
C ALA A 116 0.91 -7.21 -25.44
N PHE A 117 1.99 -7.10 -24.67
CA PHE A 117 2.04 -6.36 -23.41
C PHE A 117 3.36 -5.58 -23.26
N ILE A 118 3.28 -4.26 -23.19
CA ILE A 118 4.40 -3.33 -23.30
C ILE A 118 4.40 -2.40 -22.08
N GLY A 119 5.31 -2.67 -21.14
CA GLY A 119 5.60 -1.80 -20.00
C GLY A 119 6.77 -0.85 -20.26
N ASP A 120 6.94 0.16 -19.40
CA ASP A 120 8.09 1.08 -19.43
C ASP A 120 9.38 0.30 -19.13
N ARG A 121 10.50 0.60 -19.79
CA ARG A 121 11.80 0.03 -19.38
C ARG A 121 12.23 0.61 -18.04
N LEU A 122 12.83 -0.20 -17.17
CA LEU A 122 13.27 0.23 -15.84
C LEU A 122 14.32 1.36 -15.94
N ASP A 123 15.17 1.37 -16.97
CA ASP A 123 16.08 2.49 -17.20
C ASP A 123 15.35 3.81 -17.56
N TYR A 124 14.26 3.78 -18.32
CA TYR A 124 13.40 4.96 -18.52
C TYR A 124 12.56 5.32 -17.29
N VAL A 125 12.14 4.34 -16.48
CA VAL A 125 11.48 4.62 -15.19
C VAL A 125 12.43 5.33 -14.23
N LEU A 126 13.70 4.89 -14.17
CA LEU A 126 14.74 5.51 -13.35
C LEU A 126 15.31 6.81 -13.97
N ARG A 127 15.23 6.99 -15.29
CA ARG A 127 15.56 8.25 -15.97
C ARG A 127 14.40 9.25 -16.05
N GLY A 128 13.15 8.84 -15.86
CA GLY A 128 12.03 9.79 -15.73
C GLY A 128 12.19 10.72 -14.51
N ASP A 129 12.86 10.22 -13.47
CA ASP A 129 13.34 11.01 -12.32
C ASP A 129 14.45 12.02 -12.73
N ALA A 130 15.13 11.80 -13.87
CA ALA A 130 16.26 12.60 -14.37
C ALA A 130 15.93 13.51 -15.58
N GLU A 131 15.16 13.08 -16.58
CA GLU A 131 14.88 13.89 -17.78
C GLU A 131 13.95 15.09 -17.51
N ARG A 132 13.27 15.09 -16.36
CA ARG A 132 12.61 16.30 -15.82
C ARG A 132 13.60 17.42 -15.44
N TRP A 133 14.91 17.15 -15.49
CA TRP A 133 15.98 18.13 -15.32
C TRP A 133 16.37 18.85 -16.61
N ASP A 134 16.11 18.27 -17.79
CA ASP A 134 16.70 18.77 -19.05
C ASP A 134 16.01 20.05 -19.55
N ASP A 135 14.73 20.25 -19.23
CA ASP A 135 13.98 21.52 -19.39
C ASP A 135 14.57 22.70 -18.56
N ARG A 136 15.66 22.49 -17.82
CA ARG A 136 16.45 23.52 -17.11
C ARG A 136 17.91 23.62 -17.56
N LEU A 137 18.36 22.83 -18.54
CA LEU A 137 19.77 22.72 -18.93
C LEU A 137 20.14 23.34 -20.29
N ASP A 138 19.24 24.11 -20.91
CA ASP A 138 19.57 24.94 -22.09
C ASP A 138 20.34 26.24 -21.74
N VAL A 139 20.78 26.38 -20.48
CA VAL A 139 21.62 27.47 -19.99
C VAL A 139 22.90 26.89 -19.40
N LEU A 140 24.03 27.23 -20.04
CA LEU A 140 25.43 26.88 -19.73
C LEU A 140 25.96 25.55 -20.31
N ARG A 141 26.22 25.56 -21.62
CA ARG A 141 27.44 24.92 -22.14
C ARG A 141 28.67 25.66 -21.58
N GLY A 142 29.28 25.13 -20.54
CA GLY A 142 30.52 25.67 -19.97
C GLY A 142 30.99 24.86 -18.77
N ASP A 143 32.29 24.52 -18.77
CA ASP A 143 33.08 23.98 -17.65
C ASP A 143 32.72 22.57 -17.14
N ALA A 144 33.48 21.59 -17.61
CA ALA A 144 33.30 20.16 -17.34
C ALA A 144 33.82 19.67 -15.97
N GLU A 145 34.41 20.54 -15.14
CA GLU A 145 35.10 20.15 -13.90
C GLU A 145 34.30 20.44 -12.61
N ARG A 146 33.07 20.94 -12.71
CA ARG A 146 32.21 21.30 -11.55
C ARG A 146 30.95 20.45 -11.42
N TRP A 147 30.98 19.24 -11.96
CA TRP A 147 29.82 18.33 -12.02
C TRP A 147 29.62 17.49 -10.75
N ASP A 148 30.70 17.11 -10.04
CA ASP A 148 30.61 16.19 -8.89
C ASP A 148 29.81 16.78 -7.70
N ASP A 149 30.07 18.03 -7.30
CA ASP A 149 29.37 18.66 -6.16
C ASP A 149 27.86 18.89 -6.41
N ARG A 150 27.47 19.05 -7.68
CA ARG A 150 26.08 19.41 -8.05
C ARG A 150 25.17 18.21 -8.23
N LEU A 151 25.71 17.05 -8.64
CA LEU A 151 24.92 15.82 -8.76
C LEU A 151 24.56 15.22 -7.39
N ASP A 152 25.40 15.45 -6.38
CA ASP A 152 25.15 15.02 -5.00
C ASP A 152 24.11 15.92 -4.31
N GLU A 153 23.91 17.17 -4.74
CA GLU A 153 22.83 18.08 -4.28
C GLU A 153 21.50 17.79 -5.02
N ALA A 154 21.60 17.44 -6.30
CA ALA A 154 20.49 17.06 -7.17
C ALA A 154 19.69 15.86 -6.65
N THR A 155 20.38 14.80 -6.27
CA THR A 155 19.78 13.55 -5.81
C THR A 155 19.21 13.62 -4.39
N ARG A 156 19.45 14.73 -3.66
CA ARG A 156 18.90 14.97 -2.32
C ARG A 156 17.51 15.63 -2.31
N THR A 157 17.00 16.13 -3.45
CA THR A 157 15.88 17.10 -3.44
C THR A 157 14.52 16.65 -4.00
N ASP A 158 14.36 15.48 -4.64
CA ASP A 158 13.02 14.94 -5.00
C ASP A 158 12.99 13.38 -5.10
N PRO A 159 12.46 12.64 -4.10
CA PRO A 159 12.27 11.18 -4.16
C PRO A 159 10.93 10.79 -4.82
N GLY A 160 10.51 11.54 -5.84
CA GLY A 160 9.14 11.67 -6.33
C GLY A 160 8.53 10.52 -7.14
N ARG A 161 8.73 9.23 -6.78
CA ARG A 161 7.78 8.14 -7.16
C ARG A 161 7.96 6.80 -6.40
N TRP A 162 9.17 6.47 -5.93
CA TRP A 162 9.50 5.13 -5.38
C TRP A 162 10.11 5.22 -3.98
N ASP A 163 9.43 4.67 -2.97
CA ASP A 163 10.00 4.49 -1.64
C ASP A 163 10.89 3.22 -1.55
N GLY A 164 11.68 3.10 -0.47
CA GLY A 164 12.61 1.97 -0.29
C GLY A 164 11.92 0.60 -0.23
N LEU A 165 10.65 0.54 0.19
CA LEU A 165 9.85 -0.68 0.23
C LEU A 165 9.34 -1.09 -1.16
N THR A 166 9.00 -0.12 -2.02
CA THR A 166 8.61 -0.34 -3.42
C THR A 166 9.84 -0.75 -4.24
N ALA A 167 11.00 -0.12 -4.00
CA ALA A 167 12.28 -0.58 -4.57
C ALA A 167 12.63 -2.01 -4.12
N LEU A 168 12.38 -2.36 -2.84
CA LEU A 168 12.53 -3.73 -2.33
C LEU A 168 11.52 -4.72 -2.97
N ALA A 169 10.30 -4.27 -3.28
CA ALA A 169 9.30 -5.10 -3.96
C ALA A 169 9.72 -5.43 -5.41
N LEU A 170 10.30 -4.48 -6.16
CA LEU A 170 10.92 -4.78 -7.46
C LEU A 170 12.15 -5.66 -7.31
N ALA A 171 13.05 -5.35 -6.37
CA ALA A 171 14.25 -6.15 -6.10
C ALA A 171 13.92 -7.63 -5.91
N ARG A 172 12.88 -7.91 -5.12
CA ARG A 172 12.30 -9.23 -4.91
C ARG A 172 11.85 -9.91 -6.20
N GLN A 173 11.11 -9.21 -7.05
CA GLN A 173 10.64 -9.77 -8.33
C GLN A 173 11.80 -10.01 -9.32
N VAL A 174 12.78 -9.10 -9.41
CA VAL A 174 13.95 -9.30 -10.29
C VAL A 174 14.75 -10.51 -9.83
N ALA A 175 15.01 -10.65 -8.52
CA ALA A 175 15.69 -11.81 -7.98
C ALA A 175 14.89 -13.12 -8.21
N ASP A 176 13.56 -13.08 -8.08
CA ASP A 176 12.69 -14.24 -8.34
C ASP A 176 12.72 -14.65 -9.82
N ALA A 177 12.73 -13.68 -10.73
CA ALA A 177 12.83 -13.91 -12.17
C ALA A 177 14.19 -14.52 -12.57
N VAL A 178 15.29 -14.05 -11.97
CA VAL A 178 16.63 -14.62 -12.19
C VAL A 178 16.71 -16.05 -11.63
N ARG A 179 16.28 -16.28 -10.38
CA ARG A 179 16.20 -17.60 -9.74
C ARG A 179 15.41 -18.60 -10.59
N LEU A 180 14.20 -18.22 -11.03
CA LEU A 180 13.36 -19.07 -11.89
C LEU A 180 13.98 -19.35 -13.26
N SER A 181 14.78 -18.43 -13.80
CA SER A 181 15.49 -18.66 -15.06
C SER A 181 16.59 -19.71 -14.91
N GLU A 182 17.35 -19.68 -13.81
CA GLU A 182 18.39 -20.66 -13.50
C GLU A 182 17.79 -22.04 -13.17
N GLU A 183 16.68 -22.10 -12.43
CA GLU A 183 15.91 -23.33 -12.19
C GLU A 183 15.33 -23.93 -13.49
N ALA A 184 15.07 -23.10 -14.51
CA ALA A 184 14.67 -23.52 -15.85
C ALA A 184 15.86 -23.91 -16.76
N GLY A 185 17.08 -23.96 -16.21
CA GLY A 185 18.32 -24.29 -16.95
C GLY A 185 18.83 -23.16 -17.83
N MET A 186 18.47 -21.90 -17.55
CA MET A 186 18.80 -20.76 -18.40
C MET A 186 19.62 -19.69 -17.67
N VAL A 187 20.54 -19.06 -18.40
CA VAL A 187 21.29 -17.89 -17.93
C VAL A 187 21.04 -16.74 -18.89
N HIS A 188 20.74 -15.55 -18.37
CA HIS A 188 20.38 -14.40 -19.18
C HIS A 188 21.64 -13.73 -19.74
N GLY A 189 21.72 -13.55 -21.07
CA GLY A 189 22.96 -13.11 -21.73
C GLY A 189 23.20 -11.60 -21.77
N ASP A 190 22.25 -10.79 -21.31
CA ASP A 190 22.30 -9.31 -21.35
C ASP A 190 21.49 -8.71 -20.19
N LEU A 191 21.64 -9.23 -18.98
CA LEU A 191 20.80 -8.81 -17.84
C LEU A 191 21.19 -7.39 -17.38
N THR A 192 20.31 -6.43 -17.64
CA THR A 192 20.52 -5.00 -17.31
C THR A 192 19.21 -4.31 -16.95
N ILE A 193 19.28 -3.11 -16.37
CA ILE A 193 18.11 -2.24 -16.15
C ILE A 193 17.36 -1.88 -17.46
N SER A 194 17.99 -2.01 -18.63
CA SER A 194 17.35 -1.81 -19.93
C SER A 194 16.53 -3.02 -20.40
N THR A 195 16.80 -4.21 -19.85
CA THR A 195 16.07 -5.47 -20.16
C THR A 195 14.91 -5.77 -19.24
N VAL A 196 14.88 -5.14 -18.05
CA VAL A 196 13.73 -5.17 -17.13
C VAL A 196 12.71 -4.13 -17.58
N HIS A 197 11.48 -4.55 -17.84
CA HIS A 197 10.33 -3.66 -18.03
C HIS A 197 9.44 -3.70 -16.79
N VAL A 198 8.90 -2.55 -16.39
CA VAL A 198 7.94 -2.37 -15.29
C VAL A 198 6.55 -2.14 -15.89
N ALA A 199 5.55 -2.83 -15.37
CA ALA A 199 4.16 -2.65 -15.78
C ALA A 199 3.22 -2.73 -14.56
N GLY A 200 2.79 -1.57 -14.08
CA GLY A 200 2.00 -1.48 -12.85
C GLY A 200 2.85 -1.87 -11.64
N ALA A 201 2.55 -3.03 -11.05
CA ALA A 201 3.26 -3.57 -9.88
C ALA A 201 4.15 -4.79 -10.21
N ASP A 202 4.20 -5.21 -11.47
CA ASP A 202 4.90 -6.40 -11.93
C ASP A 202 6.03 -6.04 -12.91
N ILE A 203 7.00 -6.95 -13.08
CA ILE A 203 8.09 -6.82 -14.06
C ILE A 203 8.03 -7.86 -15.17
N LEU A 204 8.70 -7.56 -16.29
CA LEU A 204 9.03 -8.50 -17.34
C LEU A 204 10.52 -8.40 -17.73
N LEU A 205 11.19 -9.55 -17.83
CA LEU A 205 12.51 -9.68 -18.42
C LEU A 205 12.40 -9.91 -19.93
N THR A 206 13.22 -9.18 -20.69
CA THR A 206 13.31 -9.23 -22.15
C THR A 206 14.78 -9.37 -22.59
N GLY A 207 15.05 -9.72 -23.86
CA GLY A 207 16.43 -9.86 -24.36
C GLY A 207 16.97 -11.30 -24.40
N TRP A 208 16.13 -12.29 -24.07
CA TRP A 208 16.40 -13.73 -24.08
C TRP A 208 17.05 -14.30 -25.34
N SER A 209 17.03 -13.59 -26.48
CA SER A 209 17.82 -13.92 -27.68
C SER A 209 19.34 -14.10 -27.42
N SER A 210 19.88 -13.59 -26.31
CA SER A 210 21.28 -13.74 -25.89
C SER A 210 21.52 -14.86 -24.88
N ALA A 211 20.47 -15.51 -24.37
CA ALA A 211 20.56 -16.45 -23.25
C ALA A 211 21.41 -17.70 -23.57
N SER A 212 21.98 -18.29 -22.52
CA SER A 212 22.47 -19.67 -22.53
C SER A 212 21.36 -20.59 -22.03
N ILE A 213 21.14 -21.72 -22.69
CA ILE A 213 20.10 -22.70 -22.32
C ILE A 213 20.76 -24.08 -22.20
N ASP A 214 20.61 -24.71 -21.04
CA ASP A 214 21.28 -25.95 -20.64
C ASP A 214 22.82 -25.90 -20.83
N GLY A 215 23.41 -24.71 -20.63
CA GLY A 215 24.83 -24.44 -20.85
C GLY A 215 25.23 -24.18 -22.31
N VAL A 216 24.31 -24.29 -23.27
CA VAL A 216 24.54 -23.98 -24.69
C VAL A 216 24.35 -22.47 -24.92
N PRO A 217 25.41 -21.72 -25.29
CA PRO A 217 25.31 -20.29 -25.56
C PRO A 217 24.48 -19.99 -26.80
N SER A 218 23.77 -18.86 -26.78
CA SER A 218 23.12 -18.33 -27.97
C SER A 218 24.11 -18.13 -29.14
N PRO A 219 23.71 -18.46 -30.40
CA PRO A 219 24.48 -18.13 -31.60
C PRO A 219 24.82 -16.64 -31.74
N ALA A 220 24.09 -15.76 -31.04
CA ALA A 220 24.34 -14.32 -31.02
C ALA A 220 25.68 -13.93 -30.35
N LEU A 221 26.23 -14.78 -29.48
CA LEU A 221 27.45 -14.50 -28.72
C LEU A 221 28.71 -14.59 -29.60
N GLY A 222 28.64 -15.20 -30.79
CA GLY A 222 29.69 -15.07 -31.82
C GLY A 222 31.09 -15.59 -31.46
N GLY A 223 31.25 -16.30 -30.34
CA GLY A 223 32.55 -16.72 -29.78
C GLY A 223 32.89 -16.10 -28.42
N ASP A 224 32.10 -15.14 -27.93
CA ASP A 224 32.18 -14.63 -26.56
C ASP A 224 31.93 -15.75 -25.53
N ARG A 225 32.43 -15.55 -24.31
CA ARG A 225 32.21 -16.48 -23.18
C ARG A 225 30.70 -16.70 -22.98
N PRO A 226 30.22 -17.94 -22.81
CA PRO A 226 28.83 -18.18 -22.43
C PRO A 226 28.52 -17.42 -21.13
N PRO A 227 27.35 -16.76 -21.01
CA PRO A 227 26.95 -16.13 -19.76
C PRO A 227 26.81 -17.21 -18.68
N THR A 228 27.35 -16.96 -17.48
CA THR A 228 27.25 -17.90 -16.35
C THR A 228 26.36 -17.35 -15.23
N PRO A 229 25.84 -18.19 -14.31
CA PRO A 229 24.99 -17.75 -13.20
C PRO A 229 25.62 -16.61 -12.37
N GLU A 230 26.94 -16.59 -12.25
CA GLU A 230 27.66 -15.53 -11.52
C GLU A 230 27.66 -14.18 -12.28
N ASP A 231 27.52 -14.19 -13.60
CA ASP A 231 27.31 -12.97 -14.38
C ASP A 231 25.88 -12.43 -14.16
N ASN A 232 24.90 -13.33 -14.09
CA ASN A 232 23.52 -13.05 -13.68
C ASN A 232 23.45 -12.43 -12.26
N VAL A 233 24.16 -13.01 -11.29
CA VAL A 233 24.22 -12.52 -9.90
C VAL A 233 24.92 -11.15 -9.81
N ARG A 234 26.00 -10.94 -10.57
CA ARG A 234 26.67 -9.63 -10.65
C ARG A 234 25.73 -8.56 -11.23
N ALA A 235 25.05 -8.89 -12.34
CA ALA A 235 24.08 -8.02 -12.98
C ALA A 235 22.86 -7.72 -12.09
N LEU A 236 22.37 -8.70 -11.33
CA LEU A 236 21.37 -8.50 -10.29
C LEU A 236 21.87 -7.49 -9.25
N GLY A 237 23.12 -7.59 -8.79
CA GLY A 237 23.76 -6.60 -7.93
C GLY A 237 23.75 -5.17 -8.52
N ASP A 238 24.07 -5.01 -9.80
CA ASP A 238 24.04 -3.70 -10.49
C ASP A 238 22.60 -3.14 -10.65
N ILE A 239 21.61 -4.00 -10.91
CA ILE A 239 20.18 -3.62 -10.92
C ILE A 239 19.73 -3.21 -9.52
N LEU A 240 20.14 -3.93 -8.48
CA LEU A 240 19.80 -3.62 -7.09
C LEU A 240 20.43 -2.28 -6.63
N VAL A 241 21.68 -1.97 -7.01
CA VAL A 241 22.26 -0.62 -6.82
C VAL A 241 21.36 0.45 -7.44
N SER A 242 20.93 0.24 -8.68
CA SER A 242 20.10 1.18 -9.45
C SER A 242 18.71 1.38 -8.82
N LEU A 243 18.07 0.30 -8.34
CA LEU A 243 16.82 0.34 -7.58
C LEU A 243 17.00 1.08 -6.24
N GLY A 244 18.12 0.85 -5.55
CA GLY A 244 18.54 1.59 -4.36
C GLY A 244 18.80 3.09 -4.59
N GLY A 245 18.80 3.55 -5.85
CA GLY A 245 19.05 4.94 -6.25
C GLY A 245 20.53 5.29 -6.44
N GLY A 246 21.40 4.27 -6.53
CA GLY A 246 22.82 4.44 -6.81
C GLY A 246 23.15 4.35 -8.29
N ALA A 247 24.31 4.92 -8.68
CA ALA A 247 24.86 4.75 -10.02
C ALA A 247 25.77 3.50 -10.06
N PRO A 248 25.52 2.49 -10.93
CA PRO A 248 26.33 1.28 -10.98
C PRO A 248 27.79 1.55 -11.41
N THR A 249 28.07 2.67 -12.06
CA THR A 249 29.41 3.05 -12.53
C THR A 249 30.33 3.65 -11.46
N ARG A 250 29.80 4.17 -10.33
CA ARG A 250 30.65 4.64 -9.21
C ARG A 250 31.11 3.42 -8.39
N ARG A 251 32.43 3.28 -8.20
CA ARG A 251 33.02 2.45 -7.13
C ARG A 251 33.23 3.33 -5.89
N PRO A 252 32.37 3.26 -4.86
CA PRO A 252 32.65 3.92 -3.59
C PRO A 252 33.80 3.21 -2.86
N ALA A 253 34.40 3.89 -1.87
CA ALA A 253 35.42 3.28 -1.01
C ALA A 253 34.84 2.11 -0.19
N PRO A 254 35.65 1.10 0.22
CA PRO A 254 35.16 -0.05 0.97
C PRO A 254 34.37 0.36 2.23
N GLY A 255 33.15 -0.15 2.36
CA GLY A 255 32.25 0.17 3.48
C GLY A 255 31.39 1.43 3.31
N LEU A 256 31.48 2.13 2.17
CA LEU A 256 30.51 3.17 1.78
C LEU A 256 29.67 2.66 0.61
N TYR A 257 28.34 2.69 0.74
CA TYR A 257 27.43 2.15 -0.27
C TYR A 257 26.34 3.17 -0.61
N PHE A 258 26.46 3.83 -1.75
CA PHE A 258 25.51 4.87 -2.17
C PHE A 258 24.23 4.26 -2.74
N MET A 259 23.30 3.92 -1.84
CA MET A 259 21.94 3.46 -2.16
C MET A 259 20.95 4.29 -1.33
N PRO A 260 20.66 5.55 -1.72
CA PRO A 260 19.88 6.49 -0.91
C PRO A 260 18.50 5.98 -0.48
N ARG A 261 17.84 5.14 -1.31
CA ARG A 261 16.53 4.52 -0.98
C ARG A 261 16.61 3.42 0.09
N TRP A 262 17.81 2.91 0.39
CA TRP A 262 18.10 1.86 1.37
C TRP A 262 19.15 2.31 2.40
N SER A 263 19.10 3.56 2.81
CA SER A 263 20.17 4.23 3.56
C SER A 263 20.18 3.97 5.08
N SER A 264 19.05 3.67 5.74
CA SER A 264 19.01 3.52 7.20
C SER A 264 19.64 2.21 7.72
N ALA A 265 19.90 2.13 9.03
CA ALA A 265 20.59 1.01 9.67
C ALA A 265 19.90 -0.34 9.47
N GLY A 266 18.56 -0.38 9.44
CA GLY A 266 17.80 -1.60 9.15
C GLY A 266 18.10 -2.20 7.77
N TRP A 267 18.61 -1.40 6.83
CA TRP A 267 18.98 -1.80 5.47
C TRP A 267 20.46 -2.16 5.28
N GLU A 268 21.30 -2.06 6.33
CA GLU A 268 22.73 -2.45 6.25
C GLU A 268 22.92 -3.90 5.77
N PRO A 269 22.12 -4.90 6.21
CA PRO A 269 22.23 -6.26 5.70
C PRO A 269 21.95 -6.35 4.18
N LEU A 270 21.00 -5.56 3.67
CA LEU A 270 20.69 -5.52 2.24
C LEU A 270 21.82 -4.86 1.45
N ARG A 271 22.31 -3.69 1.87
CA ARG A 271 23.43 -3.00 1.19
C ARG A 271 24.68 -3.88 1.14
N THR A 272 24.95 -4.62 2.22
CA THR A 272 26.03 -5.61 2.29
C THR A 272 25.85 -6.73 1.27
N LEU A 273 24.66 -7.35 1.19
CA LEU A 273 24.38 -8.39 0.20
C LEU A 273 24.56 -7.88 -1.24
N VAL A 274 23.94 -6.74 -1.57
CA VAL A 274 23.97 -6.16 -2.92
C VAL A 274 25.41 -5.93 -3.40
N MET A 275 26.28 -5.46 -2.51
CA MET A 275 27.68 -5.22 -2.84
C MET A 275 28.49 -6.51 -2.88
N SER A 276 28.17 -7.49 -2.04
CA SER A 276 28.75 -8.83 -2.11
C SER A 276 28.41 -9.56 -3.43
N CYS A 277 27.20 -9.37 -3.97
CA CYS A 277 26.82 -9.86 -5.31
C CYS A 277 27.71 -9.27 -6.43
N ARG A 278 28.16 -8.02 -6.27
CA ARG A 278 29.01 -7.32 -7.27
C ARG A 278 30.48 -7.68 -7.14
N GLU A 279 30.99 -7.73 -5.91
CA GLU A 279 32.41 -7.93 -5.59
C GLU A 279 32.81 -9.40 -5.52
N ARG A 280 31.90 -10.28 -5.10
CA ARG A 280 32.11 -11.72 -4.92
C ARG A 280 30.93 -12.53 -5.48
N PRO A 281 30.58 -12.40 -6.78
CA PRO A 281 29.44 -13.10 -7.37
C PRO A 281 29.55 -14.63 -7.28
N HIS A 282 30.77 -15.20 -7.24
CA HIS A 282 30.98 -16.64 -7.01
C HIS A 282 30.64 -17.13 -5.58
N GLY A 283 30.34 -16.20 -4.67
CA GLY A 283 29.94 -16.50 -3.28
C GLY A 283 28.44 -16.44 -3.03
N HIS A 284 27.61 -16.24 -4.08
CA HIS A 284 26.15 -16.15 -3.99
C HIS A 284 25.50 -16.83 -5.19
N SER A 285 24.47 -17.63 -4.95
CA SER A 285 23.52 -18.09 -5.97
C SER A 285 22.33 -17.15 -6.10
N ALA A 286 21.62 -17.17 -7.23
CA ALA A 286 20.38 -16.41 -7.38
C ALA A 286 19.31 -16.82 -6.34
N HIS A 287 19.33 -18.08 -5.90
CA HIS A 287 18.43 -18.58 -4.85
C HIS A 287 18.72 -17.93 -3.49
N GLU A 288 19.97 -17.84 -3.05
CA GLU A 288 20.34 -17.21 -1.77
C GLU A 288 20.03 -15.71 -1.76
N VAL A 289 20.29 -15.01 -2.87
CA VAL A 289 19.97 -13.57 -3.00
C VAL A 289 18.46 -13.35 -2.93
N TRP A 290 17.68 -14.19 -3.62
CA TRP A 290 16.22 -14.17 -3.56
C TRP A 290 15.69 -14.50 -2.15
N GLU A 291 16.18 -15.55 -1.52
CA GLU A 291 15.74 -16.01 -0.20
C GLU A 291 15.95 -14.93 0.85
N PHE A 292 17.15 -14.32 0.84
CA PHE A 292 17.45 -13.17 1.68
C PHE A 292 16.46 -12.04 1.43
N LEU A 293 16.24 -11.64 0.17
CA LEU A 293 15.34 -10.54 -0.17
C LEU A 293 13.90 -10.81 0.32
N MET A 294 13.42 -12.05 0.23
CA MET A 294 12.08 -12.43 0.69
C MET A 294 11.93 -12.40 2.21
N HIS A 295 12.94 -12.84 2.96
CA HIS A 295 12.93 -12.86 4.42
C HIS A 295 13.32 -11.54 5.07
N PHE A 296 14.06 -10.68 4.36
CA PHE A 296 14.50 -9.38 4.86
C PHE A 296 13.32 -8.51 5.32
N ARG A 297 13.36 -8.07 6.58
CA ARG A 297 12.39 -7.19 7.25
C ARG A 297 13.15 -6.13 8.05
N PRO A 298 12.85 -4.83 7.89
CA PRO A 298 13.62 -3.78 8.55
C PRO A 298 13.34 -3.57 10.07
N GLU A 299 12.44 -4.33 10.72
CA GLU A 299 11.87 -3.99 12.06
C GLU A 299 11.72 -5.16 13.08
N ALA A 300 12.65 -6.12 13.18
CA ALA A 300 12.49 -7.28 14.09
C ALA A 300 12.84 -7.00 15.58
N GLY A 301 11.83 -6.76 16.44
CA GLY A 301 11.96 -6.68 17.91
C GLY A 301 10.65 -6.93 18.70
N THR A 302 10.70 -7.73 19.77
CA THR A 302 9.57 -8.54 20.35
C THR A 302 8.79 -7.92 21.57
N PRO A 303 7.69 -8.52 22.11
CA PRO A 303 6.54 -7.82 22.77
C PRO A 303 6.00 -8.40 24.12
N GLU A 304 4.86 -7.88 24.68
CA GLU A 304 3.74 -8.64 25.37
C GLU A 304 2.52 -7.73 25.90
N PRO A 305 1.32 -8.27 26.29
CA PRO A 305 -0.01 -7.54 26.29
C PRO A 305 -1.11 -7.83 27.41
N ARG A 306 -2.29 -7.12 27.45
CA ARG A 306 -3.75 -7.63 27.51
C ARG A 306 -4.92 -6.80 28.21
N ALA A 307 -6.11 -6.70 27.54
CA ALA A 307 -7.56 -6.86 28.00
C ALA A 307 -8.38 -5.78 28.85
N ARG A 308 -9.76 -5.74 29.05
CA ARG A 308 -11.08 -6.10 28.34
C ARG A 308 -12.43 -5.71 29.10
N ARG A 309 -13.43 -5.01 28.45
CA ARG A 309 -14.96 -5.15 28.47
C ARG A 309 -15.86 -4.88 29.76
N PRO A 310 -17.27 -4.91 29.78
CA PRO A 310 -18.42 -4.43 28.89
C PRO A 310 -19.85 -4.01 29.55
N ARG A 311 -20.88 -3.45 28.80
CA ARG A 311 -22.42 -3.70 28.80
C ARG A 311 -23.44 -2.63 28.18
N THR A 312 -24.77 -2.59 28.53
CA THR A 312 -25.99 -2.55 27.59
C THR A 312 -27.44 -2.27 28.17
N GLU A 313 -28.45 -1.70 27.42
CA GLU A 313 -29.95 -1.60 27.78
C GLU A 313 -31.06 -1.70 26.63
N ARG A 314 -32.38 -1.32 26.79
CA ARG A 314 -33.70 -2.02 26.34
C ARG A 314 -34.73 -1.41 25.25
N PRO A 315 -35.87 -2.10 24.81
CA PRO A 315 -36.70 -1.85 23.56
C PRO A 315 -38.29 -1.62 23.62
N ILE A 316 -39.03 -1.56 22.46
CA ILE A 316 -40.48 -1.15 22.20
C ILE A 316 -41.38 -2.24 21.49
N VAL A 317 -42.74 -2.10 21.36
CA VAL A 317 -43.73 -3.10 20.79
C VAL A 317 -44.91 -2.56 19.91
N CYS A 318 -45.62 -3.46 19.18
CA CYS A 318 -46.65 -3.29 18.12
C CYS A 318 -48.11 -3.41 18.61
N ALA A 319 -48.99 -2.47 18.23
CA ALA A 319 -50.31 -2.28 18.84
C ALA A 319 -51.38 -3.35 18.52
N GLN A 320 -51.32 -4.02 17.37
CA GLN A 320 -52.36 -4.94 16.92
C GLN A 320 -52.10 -6.42 17.31
N CYS A 321 -50.90 -6.76 17.77
CA CYS A 321 -50.55 -8.13 18.18
C CYS A 321 -49.50 -8.26 19.31
N GLY A 322 -49.00 -7.15 19.88
CA GLY A 322 -48.09 -7.16 21.04
C GLY A 322 -46.61 -7.50 20.76
N SER A 323 -46.20 -7.68 19.50
CA SER A 323 -44.83 -8.06 19.12
C SER A 323 -43.82 -6.89 19.22
N PRO A 324 -42.54 -7.11 19.56
CA PRO A 324 -41.54 -6.03 19.61
C PRO A 324 -41.31 -5.33 18.25
N LEU A 325 -41.08 -4.01 18.30
CA LEU A 325 -40.83 -3.12 17.16
C LEU A 325 -39.46 -2.46 17.27
N ALA A 326 -38.79 -2.27 16.13
CA ALA A 326 -37.71 -1.29 16.03
C ALA A 326 -38.32 0.13 15.90
N PRO A 327 -37.65 1.20 16.39
CA PRO A 327 -38.28 2.54 16.46
C PRO A 327 -38.56 3.23 15.11
N HIS A 328 -38.32 2.55 13.99
CA HIS A 328 -38.36 3.08 12.63
C HIS A 328 -39.08 2.16 11.65
N ASP A 329 -39.65 1.04 12.11
CA ASP A 329 -40.45 0.19 11.26
C ASP A 329 -41.65 0.99 10.74
N ARG A 330 -41.93 0.88 9.44
CA ARG A 330 -43.23 1.31 8.91
C ARG A 330 -44.26 0.19 8.99
N PHE A 331 -43.88 -1.04 9.35
CA PHE A 331 -44.74 -2.20 9.17
C PHE A 331 -44.31 -3.53 9.96
N CYS A 332 -44.92 -3.86 11.12
CA CYS A 332 -44.78 -4.99 12.11
C CYS A 332 -44.93 -6.46 11.63
N ASP A 333 -43.84 -7.23 11.64
CA ASP A 333 -43.71 -8.55 10.98
C ASP A 333 -44.69 -9.68 11.41
N THR A 334 -45.48 -9.54 12.47
CA THR A 334 -46.37 -10.62 12.97
C THR A 334 -47.81 -10.56 12.43
N CYS A 335 -48.39 -9.38 12.15
CA CYS A 335 -49.85 -9.25 11.94
C CYS A 335 -50.36 -8.45 10.72
N GLY A 336 -49.50 -7.83 9.92
CA GLY A 336 -49.91 -7.24 8.62
C GLY A 336 -50.71 -5.91 8.59
N SER A 337 -50.77 -5.05 9.63
CA SER A 337 -51.80 -3.94 9.75
C SER A 337 -51.33 -2.45 10.00
N ASP A 338 -51.41 -1.49 9.04
CA ASP A 338 -50.70 -0.13 8.89
C ASP A 338 -50.68 0.98 10.00
N ILE A 339 -49.58 1.77 10.14
CA ILE A 339 -49.30 2.85 11.16
C ILE A 339 -50.20 4.01 10.86
N LEU A 340 -50.00 4.50 9.65
CA LEU A 340 -50.29 5.90 9.37
C LEU A 340 -51.81 6.05 9.17
N THR A 341 -52.52 4.92 9.18
CA THR A 341 -53.97 4.79 9.35
C THR A 341 -54.41 4.22 10.70
N THR A 342 -53.59 3.46 11.46
CA THR A 342 -53.78 3.20 12.91
C THR A 342 -52.43 3.11 13.65
N PRO A 343 -52.15 3.93 14.69
CA PRO A 343 -50.81 4.03 15.26
C PRO A 343 -50.40 2.76 16.06
N PRO A 344 -49.19 2.20 15.90
CA PRO A 344 -48.42 2.09 14.66
C PRO A 344 -48.09 0.63 14.12
N SER A 345 -48.72 0.20 13.00
CA SER A 345 -48.37 -0.64 11.77
C SER A 345 -47.86 -2.07 11.62
N SER A 346 -48.37 -2.80 10.56
CA SER A 346 -47.80 -3.70 9.48
C SER A 346 -48.34 -3.72 7.99
N ALA A 347 -47.49 -4.22 7.04
CA ALA A 347 -47.57 -4.75 5.64
C ALA A 347 -48.13 -3.92 4.38
N PRO A 348 -48.19 -4.44 3.09
CA PRO A 348 -47.85 -3.63 1.85
C PRO A 348 -48.82 -3.41 0.59
N PRO A 349 -48.72 -4.02 -0.65
CA PRO A 349 -48.69 -3.25 -1.96
C PRO A 349 -49.42 -3.77 -3.26
N ASP A 350 -49.58 -2.99 -4.37
CA ASP A 350 -49.69 -3.54 -5.78
C ASP A 350 -49.48 -2.61 -7.06
N SER A 351 -48.99 -3.25 -8.16
CA SER A 351 -48.97 -3.12 -9.67
C SER A 351 -48.83 -1.87 -10.62
N ALA A 352 -47.96 -2.07 -11.67
CA ALA A 352 -48.11 -1.87 -13.16
C ALA A 352 -47.85 -0.56 -13.99
N ARG A 353 -46.85 -0.57 -14.91
CA ARG A 353 -46.96 -0.63 -16.43
C ARG A 353 -45.59 -0.60 -17.18
N ALA A 354 -45.55 -0.88 -18.50
CA ALA A 354 -44.37 -1.34 -19.28
C ALA A 354 -44.23 -0.81 -20.74
N SER A 355 -43.08 -1.07 -21.41
CA SER A 355 -42.83 -1.01 -22.89
C SER A 355 -41.59 -1.86 -23.30
N ARG A 356 -41.47 -2.34 -24.57
CA ARG A 356 -40.46 -3.34 -25.06
C ARG A 356 -40.16 -3.20 -26.62
N PRO A 357 -39.39 -4.06 -27.35
CA PRO A 357 -37.97 -3.88 -27.75
C PRO A 357 -37.62 -4.03 -29.28
N GLU A 358 -36.32 -4.14 -29.60
CA GLU A 358 -35.76 -4.67 -30.88
C GLU A 358 -34.70 -5.80 -30.59
N PRO A 359 -34.14 -6.54 -31.57
CA PRO A 359 -33.90 -7.99 -31.44
C PRO A 359 -32.73 -8.39 -30.51
N GLU A 360 -33.06 -9.23 -29.53
CA GLU A 360 -32.13 -9.78 -28.54
C GLU A 360 -31.53 -11.11 -29.03
N SER A 361 -30.19 -11.23 -28.99
CA SER A 361 -29.58 -12.54 -28.73
C SER A 361 -30.19 -13.08 -27.44
N GLY A 362 -30.77 -14.29 -27.42
CA GLY A 362 -31.55 -14.83 -26.29
C GLY A 362 -30.79 -15.09 -24.97
N LEU A 363 -29.62 -14.47 -24.79
CA LEU A 363 -28.83 -14.44 -23.56
C LEU A 363 -28.97 -13.06 -22.91
N PRO A 364 -29.04 -12.97 -21.57
CA PRO A 364 -29.35 -11.71 -20.89
C PRO A 364 -28.19 -10.70 -20.96
N SER A 365 -28.54 -9.41 -21.02
CA SER A 365 -27.60 -8.31 -20.85
C SER A 365 -27.96 -7.46 -19.63
N ILE A 366 -26.95 -7.05 -18.85
CA ILE A 366 -27.10 -6.11 -17.73
C ILE A 366 -26.22 -4.89 -18.01
N ASN A 367 -26.84 -3.72 -18.13
CA ASN A 367 -26.20 -2.47 -18.52
C ASN A 367 -25.35 -2.65 -19.80
N ALA A 368 -24.04 -2.38 -19.74
CA ALA A 368 -23.12 -2.52 -20.87
C ALA A 368 -22.56 -3.94 -21.07
N TYR A 369 -22.91 -4.89 -20.20
CA TYR A 369 -22.39 -6.27 -20.24
C TYR A 369 -23.36 -7.19 -20.98
N ARG A 370 -22.90 -7.84 -22.04
CA ARG A 370 -23.70 -8.78 -22.84
C ARG A 370 -23.22 -10.20 -22.55
N ALA A 371 -24.12 -11.09 -22.11
CA ALA A 371 -23.81 -12.50 -21.97
C ALA A 371 -23.59 -13.14 -23.35
N TYR A 372 -22.58 -14.01 -23.44
CA TYR A 372 -22.25 -14.75 -24.67
C TYR A 372 -22.08 -16.26 -24.44
N ARG A 373 -22.02 -16.71 -23.18
CA ARG A 373 -22.00 -18.13 -22.82
C ARG A 373 -22.77 -18.37 -21.52
N ARG A 374 -23.60 -19.41 -21.45
CA ARG A 374 -24.20 -19.86 -20.19
C ARG A 374 -23.22 -20.79 -19.47
N LEU A 375 -22.99 -20.56 -18.19
CA LEU A 375 -22.10 -21.38 -17.33
C LEU A 375 -22.88 -22.42 -16.52
N GLY A 376 -24.16 -22.16 -16.22
CA GLY A 376 -25.01 -23.07 -15.46
C GLY A 376 -26.12 -22.35 -14.72
N GLY A 377 -26.52 -22.90 -13.58
CA GLY A 377 -27.52 -22.30 -12.69
C GLY A 377 -28.00 -23.24 -11.61
N SER A 378 -28.27 -22.69 -10.42
CA SER A 378 -28.86 -23.40 -9.27
C SER A 378 -29.99 -22.56 -8.66
N GLN A 379 -30.95 -23.20 -8.00
CA GLN A 379 -32.11 -22.53 -7.36
C GLN A 379 -32.83 -21.53 -8.29
N GLY A 380 -32.92 -21.86 -9.58
CA GLY A 380 -33.57 -21.05 -10.62
C GLY A 380 -32.72 -19.94 -11.25
N TYR A 381 -31.61 -19.52 -10.63
CA TYR A 381 -30.74 -18.49 -11.19
C TYR A 381 -29.95 -18.99 -12.40
N GLY A 382 -29.95 -18.25 -13.51
CA GLY A 382 -29.05 -18.45 -14.63
C GLY A 382 -27.72 -17.75 -14.40
N VAL A 383 -26.61 -18.47 -14.58
CA VAL A 383 -25.25 -17.94 -14.49
C VAL A 383 -24.63 -17.93 -15.89
N TYR A 384 -24.09 -16.78 -16.29
CA TYR A 384 -23.61 -16.51 -17.63
C TYR A 384 -22.24 -15.83 -17.60
N LEU A 385 -21.39 -16.16 -18.56
CA LEU A 385 -20.18 -15.40 -18.86
C LEU A 385 -20.55 -14.27 -19.82
N ALA A 386 -20.11 -13.06 -19.49
CA ALA A 386 -20.41 -11.85 -20.21
C ALA A 386 -19.17 -10.96 -20.36
N ARG A 387 -19.23 -10.05 -21.32
CA ARG A 387 -18.17 -9.09 -21.59
C ARG A 387 -18.79 -7.74 -21.92
N ARG A 388 -18.10 -6.66 -21.57
CA ARG A 388 -18.42 -5.32 -22.08
C ARG A 388 -17.77 -5.16 -23.46
N PRO A 389 -18.43 -4.61 -24.48
CA PRO A 389 -17.79 -4.33 -25.76
C PRO A 389 -16.50 -3.53 -25.56
N GLY A 390 -15.37 -4.04 -26.08
CA GLY A 390 -14.05 -3.44 -25.93
C GLY A 390 -13.29 -3.74 -24.63
N ALA A 391 -13.85 -4.47 -23.67
CA ALA A 391 -13.12 -4.93 -22.48
C ALA A 391 -12.48 -6.31 -22.72
N SER A 392 -11.25 -6.51 -22.23
CA SER A 392 -10.56 -7.81 -22.25
C SER A 392 -11.09 -8.79 -21.20
N ASN A 393 -11.54 -8.28 -20.05
CA ASN A 393 -11.91 -9.10 -18.90
C ASN A 393 -13.35 -9.61 -18.97
N ASP A 394 -13.49 -10.91 -18.78
CA ASP A 394 -14.80 -11.56 -18.63
C ASP A 394 -15.37 -11.31 -17.23
N VAL A 395 -16.68 -11.16 -17.16
CA VAL A 395 -17.45 -11.04 -15.91
C VAL A 395 -18.53 -12.12 -15.87
N VAL A 396 -18.96 -12.48 -14.67
CA VAL A 396 -20.09 -13.37 -14.47
C VAL A 396 -21.35 -12.55 -14.25
N ILE A 397 -22.34 -12.72 -15.13
CA ILE A 397 -23.70 -12.24 -14.92
C ILE A 397 -24.49 -13.36 -14.23
N ARG A 398 -25.13 -13.04 -13.11
CA ARG A 398 -26.15 -13.88 -12.46
C ARG A 398 -27.50 -13.22 -12.67
N VAL A 399 -28.46 -13.93 -13.27
CA VAL A 399 -29.83 -13.45 -13.52
C VAL A 399 -30.82 -14.40 -12.87
N ALA A 400 -31.79 -13.87 -12.17
CA ALA A 400 -32.84 -14.68 -11.57
C ALA A 400 -33.95 -15.03 -12.58
N PRO A 401 -34.75 -16.10 -12.35
CA PRO A 401 -35.84 -16.43 -13.24
C PRO A 401 -36.97 -15.39 -13.08
N GLY A 402 -37.63 -15.05 -14.19
CA GLY A 402 -38.71 -14.07 -14.20
C GLY A 402 -39.98 -14.62 -13.54
N GLY A 403 -40.22 -14.27 -12.27
CA GLY A 403 -41.45 -14.60 -11.53
C GLY A 403 -41.41 -14.07 -10.10
N THR A 404 -42.50 -13.44 -9.64
CA THR A 404 -42.70 -12.90 -8.27
C THR A 404 -41.47 -12.26 -7.62
N ALA A 405 -41.13 -11.05 -8.08
CA ALA A 405 -39.81 -10.42 -7.90
C ALA A 405 -39.37 -10.07 -6.45
N GLN A 406 -40.25 -10.06 -5.44
CA GLN A 406 -39.91 -9.50 -4.12
C GLN A 406 -38.88 -10.33 -3.33
N GLY A 407 -39.05 -11.65 -3.23
CA GLY A 407 -38.13 -12.51 -2.45
C GLY A 407 -36.77 -12.68 -3.13
N ILE A 408 -36.79 -12.91 -4.44
CA ILE A 408 -35.59 -13.07 -5.28
C ILE A 408 -34.76 -11.79 -5.32
N GLY A 409 -35.38 -10.63 -5.55
CA GLY A 409 -34.69 -9.33 -5.50
C GLY A 409 -34.18 -8.98 -4.10
N ARG A 410 -34.81 -9.47 -3.01
CA ARG A 410 -34.24 -9.34 -1.66
C ARG A 410 -32.97 -10.18 -1.49
N ARG A 411 -32.94 -11.43 -1.96
CA ARG A 411 -31.72 -12.27 -1.92
C ARG A 411 -30.58 -11.70 -2.75
N LEU A 412 -30.84 -11.23 -3.98
CA LEU A 412 -29.80 -10.58 -4.79
C LEU A 412 -29.31 -9.25 -4.20
N ARG A 413 -30.14 -8.51 -3.47
CA ARG A 413 -29.69 -7.33 -2.69
C ARG A 413 -28.80 -7.72 -1.51
N ALA A 414 -29.19 -8.75 -0.74
CA ALA A 414 -28.36 -9.26 0.35
C ALA A 414 -27.02 -9.82 -0.16
N GLU A 415 -27.02 -10.54 -1.29
CA GLU A 415 -25.81 -10.97 -2.01
C GLU A 415 -24.97 -9.75 -2.43
N ALA A 416 -25.57 -8.73 -3.05
CA ALA A 416 -24.87 -7.51 -3.45
C ALA A 416 -24.25 -6.78 -2.25
N ASP A 417 -24.97 -6.65 -1.14
CA ASP A 417 -24.51 -5.96 0.07
C ASP A 417 -23.43 -6.75 0.82
N ALA A 418 -23.52 -8.08 0.84
CA ALA A 418 -22.45 -8.95 1.32
C ALA A 418 -21.18 -8.77 0.46
N LEU A 419 -21.31 -8.85 -0.87
CA LEU A 419 -20.17 -8.66 -1.80
C LEU A 419 -19.56 -7.25 -1.71
N ARG A 420 -20.39 -6.19 -1.56
CA ARG A 420 -19.94 -4.81 -1.28
C ARG A 420 -19.13 -4.72 0.00
N ARG A 421 -19.64 -5.29 1.11
CA ARG A 421 -18.91 -5.30 2.39
C ARG A 421 -17.60 -6.09 2.28
N MET A 422 -17.60 -7.21 1.56
CA MET A 422 -16.38 -7.99 1.33
C MET A 422 -15.38 -7.27 0.43
N ALA A 423 -15.83 -6.42 -0.49
CA ALA A 423 -15.00 -5.55 -1.36
C ALA A 423 -13.93 -6.31 -2.17
N GLY A 424 -14.21 -7.55 -2.55
CA GLY A 424 -13.27 -8.43 -3.27
C GLY A 424 -12.29 -9.22 -2.40
N HIS A 425 -12.24 -8.98 -1.09
CA HIS A 425 -11.43 -9.77 -0.15
C HIS A 425 -12.11 -11.13 0.09
N TYR A 426 -11.47 -12.23 -0.32
CA TYR A 426 -12.00 -13.60 -0.27
C TYR A 426 -13.39 -13.80 -0.90
N ALA A 427 -13.83 -12.85 -1.73
CA ALA A 427 -15.11 -12.84 -2.44
C ALA A 427 -14.93 -12.27 -3.84
N PRO A 428 -15.78 -12.59 -4.83
CA PRO A 428 -15.87 -11.86 -6.08
C PRO A 428 -16.10 -10.35 -5.87
N ARG A 429 -15.44 -9.50 -6.64
CA ARG A 429 -15.79 -8.08 -6.73
C ARG A 429 -17.15 -7.92 -7.42
N LEU A 430 -18.05 -7.13 -6.84
CA LEU A 430 -19.28 -6.70 -7.48
C LEU A 430 -18.99 -5.51 -8.40
N PHE A 431 -19.29 -5.63 -9.69
CA PHE A 431 -19.14 -4.55 -10.68
C PHE A 431 -20.45 -3.78 -10.92
N VAL A 432 -21.59 -4.47 -10.93
CA VAL A 432 -22.91 -3.87 -11.10
C VAL A 432 -23.92 -4.59 -10.22
N ASP A 433 -24.65 -3.81 -9.43
CA ASP A 433 -25.89 -4.25 -8.81
C ASP A 433 -27.07 -3.88 -9.71
N ALA A 434 -27.77 -4.90 -10.21
CA ALA A 434 -29.01 -4.79 -10.97
C ALA A 434 -30.12 -5.63 -10.33
N SER A 435 -30.05 -5.84 -9.01
CA SER A 435 -31.04 -6.60 -8.22
C SER A 435 -32.44 -5.94 -8.19
N SER A 436 -32.53 -4.69 -8.62
CA SER A 436 -33.76 -3.91 -8.82
C SER A 436 -34.30 -3.93 -10.26
N LEU A 437 -33.54 -4.45 -11.24
CA LEU A 437 -34.01 -4.58 -12.62
C LEU A 437 -34.95 -5.78 -12.77
N ASN A 438 -35.59 -5.91 -13.93
CA ASN A 438 -36.42 -7.06 -14.28
C ASN A 438 -35.96 -7.64 -15.64
N PRO A 439 -35.43 -8.88 -15.69
CA PRO A 439 -35.15 -9.75 -14.56
C PRO A 439 -34.01 -9.22 -13.67
N PRO A 440 -34.05 -9.45 -12.34
CA PRO A 440 -33.02 -8.94 -11.43
C PRO A 440 -31.74 -9.75 -11.57
N GLY A 441 -30.59 -9.10 -11.41
CA GLY A 441 -29.30 -9.75 -11.55
C GLY A 441 -28.11 -8.97 -11.01
N LEU A 442 -26.94 -9.60 -11.04
CA LEU A 442 -25.68 -9.04 -10.57
C LEU A 442 -24.59 -9.28 -11.63
N VAL A 443 -23.63 -8.36 -11.70
CA VAL A 443 -22.41 -8.52 -12.50
C VAL A 443 -21.22 -8.58 -11.55
N VAL A 444 -20.53 -9.71 -11.50
CA VAL A 444 -19.44 -10.00 -10.56
C VAL A 444 -18.17 -10.47 -11.26
N GLU A 445 -17.05 -10.41 -10.54
CA GLU A 445 -15.74 -10.93 -10.94
C GLU A 445 -15.80 -12.39 -11.41
N CYS A 446 -15.31 -12.65 -12.63
CA CYS A 446 -15.01 -14.00 -13.08
C CYS A 446 -13.68 -14.42 -12.45
N VAL A 447 -13.73 -15.15 -11.33
CA VAL A 447 -12.52 -15.63 -10.63
C VAL A 447 -11.77 -16.62 -11.54
N ARG A 448 -10.49 -16.34 -11.77
CA ARG A 448 -9.59 -17.10 -12.65
C ARG A 448 -8.25 -17.34 -11.96
N LEU A 449 -7.54 -18.35 -12.44
CA LEU A 449 -6.11 -18.55 -12.18
C LEU A 449 -5.27 -17.58 -13.04
N PRO A 450 -3.98 -17.40 -12.73
CA PRO A 450 -3.08 -16.51 -13.48
C PRO A 450 -2.94 -16.89 -14.97
N ASP A 451 -3.11 -18.17 -15.30
CA ASP A 451 -3.13 -18.69 -16.68
C ASP A 451 -4.41 -18.33 -17.48
N GLY A 452 -5.35 -17.62 -16.86
CA GLY A 452 -6.65 -17.23 -17.43
C GLY A 452 -7.73 -18.32 -17.38
N SER A 453 -7.43 -19.52 -16.88
CA SER A 453 -8.41 -20.59 -16.69
C SER A 453 -9.36 -20.30 -15.51
N PRO A 454 -10.59 -20.85 -15.49
CA PRO A 454 -11.49 -20.65 -14.37
C PRO A 454 -10.95 -21.34 -13.10
N ALA A 455 -10.96 -20.64 -11.97
CA ALA A 455 -10.49 -21.21 -10.71
C ALA A 455 -11.36 -22.43 -10.32
N PRO A 456 -10.76 -23.60 -10.03
CA PRO A 456 -11.52 -24.79 -9.69
C PRO A 456 -12.17 -24.69 -8.30
N PRO A 457 -13.35 -25.31 -8.09
CA PRO A 457 -13.91 -25.48 -6.76
C PRO A 457 -13.08 -26.49 -5.95
N LEU A 458 -13.00 -26.27 -4.64
CA LEU A 458 -12.22 -27.10 -3.72
C LEU A 458 -12.63 -28.58 -3.77
N SER A 459 -13.92 -28.88 -3.98
CA SER A 459 -14.44 -30.23 -4.12
C SER A 459 -13.74 -31.04 -5.23
N SER A 460 -13.40 -30.39 -6.34
CA SER A 460 -12.66 -31.02 -7.46
C SER A 460 -11.19 -31.30 -7.11
N LEU A 461 -10.66 -30.65 -6.07
CA LEU A 461 -9.28 -30.78 -5.59
C LEU A 461 -9.14 -31.67 -4.34
N MET A 462 -10.26 -32.17 -3.79
CA MET A 462 -10.28 -33.10 -2.64
C MET A 462 -10.30 -34.57 -3.06
N GLY A 463 -10.44 -34.86 -4.35
CA GLY A 463 -10.32 -36.21 -4.90
C GLY A 463 -8.86 -36.68 -5.02
N ARG A 464 -8.68 -37.83 -5.69
CA ARG A 464 -7.37 -38.31 -6.16
C ARG A 464 -7.22 -38.09 -7.66
N ARG A 465 -5.98 -37.97 -8.11
CA ARG A 465 -5.59 -38.05 -9.51
C ARG A 465 -5.70 -39.50 -10.02
N PRO A 466 -5.70 -39.73 -11.35
CA PRO A 466 -5.71 -41.07 -11.92
C PRO A 466 -4.53 -41.97 -11.49
N ASP A 467 -3.42 -41.37 -11.08
CA ASP A 467 -2.23 -42.04 -10.52
C ASP A 467 -2.35 -42.39 -9.02
N GLY A 468 -3.47 -42.04 -8.37
CA GLY A 468 -3.72 -42.27 -6.94
C GLY A 468 -3.16 -41.20 -5.99
N SER A 469 -2.41 -40.22 -6.48
CA SER A 469 -1.91 -39.08 -5.67
C SER A 469 -3.01 -38.07 -5.34
N PRO A 470 -2.91 -37.30 -4.24
CA PRO A 470 -3.88 -36.24 -3.94
C PRO A 470 -3.70 -35.05 -4.88
N TRP A 471 -4.78 -34.36 -5.24
CA TRP A 471 -4.69 -33.10 -6.01
C TRP A 471 -4.08 -31.94 -5.18
N LEU A 472 -4.22 -32.01 -3.85
CA LEU A 472 -3.62 -31.09 -2.88
C LEU A 472 -2.77 -31.89 -1.89
N GLY A 473 -1.45 -31.75 -1.97
CA GLY A 473 -0.54 -32.24 -0.91
C GLY A 473 -0.77 -31.51 0.41
N ALA A 474 -0.38 -32.15 1.52
CA ALA A 474 -0.78 -31.77 2.88
C ALA A 474 -0.54 -30.31 3.27
N GLU A 475 0.56 -29.70 2.83
CA GLU A 475 0.89 -28.29 3.08
C GLU A 475 0.01 -27.32 2.29
N ARG A 476 -0.24 -27.59 0.99
CA ARG A 476 -1.14 -26.78 0.16
C ARG A 476 -2.58 -26.92 0.64
N ALA A 477 -3.00 -28.11 1.06
CA ALA A 477 -4.30 -28.34 1.69
C ALA A 477 -4.47 -27.52 2.99
N ALA A 478 -3.44 -27.45 3.83
CA ALA A 478 -3.49 -26.67 5.08
C ALA A 478 -3.41 -25.16 4.84
N THR A 479 -2.65 -24.72 3.83
CA THR A 479 -2.65 -23.32 3.38
C THR A 479 -4.04 -22.92 2.88
N VAL A 480 -4.71 -23.77 2.10
CA VAL A 480 -6.11 -23.57 1.70
C VAL A 480 -7.03 -23.51 2.93
N GLY A 481 -6.88 -24.43 3.88
CA GLY A 481 -7.63 -24.43 5.15
C GLY A 481 -7.48 -23.12 5.94
N LEU A 482 -6.26 -22.60 6.07
CA LEU A 482 -5.96 -21.30 6.67
C LEU A 482 -6.68 -20.16 5.92
N ARG A 483 -6.58 -20.10 4.59
CA ARG A 483 -7.21 -19.02 3.80
C ARG A 483 -8.74 -19.06 3.88
N ILE A 484 -9.35 -20.23 4.04
CA ILE A 484 -10.81 -20.34 4.29
C ILE A 484 -11.14 -19.87 5.72
N ALA A 485 -10.34 -20.24 6.74
CA ALA A 485 -10.54 -19.76 8.10
C ALA A 485 -10.42 -18.22 8.21
N GLU A 486 -9.45 -17.63 7.53
CA GLU A 486 -9.32 -16.17 7.37
C GLU A 486 -10.52 -15.56 6.64
N ALA A 487 -11.01 -16.18 5.56
CA ALA A 487 -12.18 -15.72 4.83
C ALA A 487 -13.44 -15.68 5.72
N VAL A 488 -13.70 -16.75 6.48
CA VAL A 488 -14.84 -16.83 7.41
C VAL A 488 -14.67 -15.84 8.58
N ASN A 489 -13.45 -15.65 9.08
CA ASN A 489 -13.14 -14.64 10.09
C ASN A 489 -13.42 -13.22 9.55
N MET A 490 -13.01 -12.93 8.32
CA MET A 490 -13.27 -11.64 7.65
C MET A 490 -14.76 -11.39 7.40
N CYS A 491 -15.54 -12.42 7.08
CA CYS A 491 -17.01 -12.33 7.03
C CYS A 491 -17.57 -11.93 8.41
N SER A 492 -17.20 -12.69 9.45
CA SER A 492 -17.65 -12.44 10.82
C SER A 492 -17.27 -11.05 11.34
N LEU A 493 -16.07 -10.55 11.04
CA LEU A 493 -15.61 -9.21 11.41
C LEU A 493 -16.38 -8.09 10.68
N LYS A 494 -16.92 -8.36 9.50
CA LYS A 494 -17.72 -7.42 8.69
C LYS A 494 -19.23 -7.51 8.97
N GLY A 495 -19.65 -8.34 9.93
CA GLY A 495 -21.05 -8.60 10.24
C GLY A 495 -21.79 -9.27 9.06
N VAL A 496 -21.07 -10.06 8.27
CA VAL A 496 -21.59 -10.84 7.15
C VAL A 496 -21.53 -12.31 7.54
N VAL A 497 -22.64 -13.03 7.39
CA VAL A 497 -22.60 -14.49 7.37
C VAL A 497 -22.69 -14.90 5.89
N PRO A 498 -21.71 -15.65 5.35
CA PRO A 498 -21.81 -16.16 3.99
C PRO A 498 -23.01 -17.12 3.88
N GLY A 499 -23.43 -17.44 2.65
CA GLY A 499 -24.39 -18.52 2.42
C GLY A 499 -23.79 -19.89 2.78
N PRO A 500 -24.44 -21.00 2.42
CA PRO A 500 -23.98 -22.35 2.75
C PRO A 500 -22.54 -22.56 2.26
N LEU A 501 -21.61 -22.70 3.21
CA LEU A 501 -20.19 -22.88 2.94
C LEU A 501 -19.91 -24.37 2.72
N THR A 502 -19.68 -24.76 1.47
CA THR A 502 -19.25 -26.11 1.09
C THR A 502 -18.00 -26.05 0.21
N ALA A 503 -17.33 -27.19 -0.01
CA ALA A 503 -16.18 -27.26 -0.90
C ALA A 503 -16.49 -26.80 -2.34
N ASP A 504 -17.73 -26.95 -2.83
CA ASP A 504 -18.14 -26.41 -4.14
C ASP A 504 -18.24 -24.88 -4.18
N THR A 505 -18.44 -24.25 -3.01
CA THR A 505 -18.57 -22.79 -2.87
C THR A 505 -17.24 -22.08 -2.59
N VAL A 506 -16.14 -22.83 -2.50
CA VAL A 506 -14.78 -22.29 -2.31
C VAL A 506 -14.01 -22.49 -3.61
N LEU A 507 -13.71 -21.41 -4.34
CA LEU A 507 -12.77 -21.46 -5.46
C LEU A 507 -11.34 -21.29 -4.94
N VAL A 508 -10.44 -22.18 -5.37
CA VAL A 508 -9.02 -22.13 -5.02
C VAL A 508 -8.25 -21.41 -6.11
N THR A 509 -7.47 -20.39 -5.74
CA THR A 509 -6.48 -19.77 -6.62
C THR A 509 -5.06 -20.14 -6.16
N ASP A 510 -4.03 -19.77 -6.92
CA ASP A 510 -2.66 -20.15 -6.56
C ASP A 510 -2.14 -19.49 -5.28
N SER A 511 -2.69 -18.34 -4.87
CA SER A 511 -2.26 -17.60 -3.69
C SER A 511 -3.34 -17.41 -2.61
N THR A 512 -4.61 -17.71 -2.89
CA THR A 512 -5.72 -17.49 -1.94
C THR A 512 -6.97 -18.33 -2.28
N VAL A 513 -8.09 -18.05 -1.61
CA VAL A 513 -9.40 -18.62 -1.91
C VAL A 513 -10.45 -17.52 -2.11
N LYS A 514 -11.47 -17.82 -2.91
CA LYS A 514 -12.64 -16.96 -3.13
C LYS A 514 -13.90 -17.76 -2.81
N LEU A 515 -14.63 -17.36 -1.77
CA LEU A 515 -15.96 -17.87 -1.51
C LEU A 515 -16.90 -17.35 -2.62
N ILE A 516 -17.79 -18.18 -3.15
CA ILE A 516 -18.75 -17.81 -4.20
C ILE A 516 -20.23 -18.07 -3.82
N GLY A 517 -20.48 -18.78 -2.72
CA GLY A 517 -21.83 -19.10 -2.21
C GLY A 517 -22.56 -17.94 -1.52
N TRP A 518 -22.76 -16.81 -2.20
CA TRP A 518 -23.28 -15.58 -1.58
C TRP A 518 -24.81 -15.39 -1.65
N SER A 519 -25.55 -16.28 -2.31
CA SER A 519 -26.99 -16.05 -2.59
C SER A 519 -27.94 -16.18 -1.41
N ASP A 520 -27.49 -16.84 -0.35
CA ASP A 520 -28.17 -16.89 0.95
C ASP A 520 -27.30 -16.22 2.04
N ALA A 521 -26.30 -15.43 1.64
CA ALA A 521 -25.54 -14.62 2.57
C ALA A 521 -26.42 -13.50 3.12
N HIS A 522 -26.21 -13.17 4.40
CA HIS A 522 -26.95 -12.11 5.07
C HIS A 522 -26.02 -11.28 5.94
N VAL A 523 -26.55 -10.13 6.35
CA VAL A 523 -25.77 -8.97 6.75
C VAL A 523 -26.51 -8.27 7.88
N GLY A 524 -26.03 -8.44 9.12
CA GLY A 524 -26.73 -7.94 10.31
C GLY A 524 -27.62 -8.98 10.99
N ASP A 525 -28.82 -8.57 11.41
CA ASP A 525 -29.64 -9.33 12.35
C ASP A 525 -30.27 -10.61 11.79
N ARG A 526 -30.41 -11.60 12.70
CA ARG A 526 -30.85 -12.96 12.41
C ARG A 526 -32.27 -13.00 11.82
N LEU A 527 -32.37 -13.44 10.57
CA LEU A 527 -33.57 -14.12 10.10
C LEU A 527 -33.73 -15.46 10.85
N PRO A 528 -34.93 -15.82 11.36
CA PRO A 528 -35.15 -17.12 12.00
C PRO A 528 -34.81 -18.27 11.05
N GLY A 529 -33.93 -19.18 11.50
CA GLY A 529 -33.45 -20.31 10.69
C GLY A 529 -32.34 -19.98 9.68
N ALA A 530 -31.88 -18.72 9.58
CA ALA A 530 -30.70 -18.39 8.78
C ALA A 530 -29.40 -18.84 9.45
N ALA A 531 -28.42 -19.24 8.65
CA ALA A 531 -27.10 -19.67 9.12
C ALA A 531 -26.46 -18.60 10.01
N THR A 532 -25.81 -19.01 11.08
CA THR A 532 -25.08 -18.11 11.98
C THR A 532 -23.57 -18.16 11.71
N ALA A 533 -22.81 -17.20 12.23
CA ALA A 533 -21.35 -17.26 12.17
C ALA A 533 -20.78 -18.56 12.80
N ALA A 534 -21.47 -19.14 13.80
CA ALA A 534 -21.11 -20.42 14.37
C ALA A 534 -21.42 -21.61 13.43
N ASP A 535 -22.36 -21.46 12.50
CA ASP A 535 -22.65 -22.48 11.48
C ASP A 535 -21.66 -22.35 10.30
N SER A 536 -21.18 -21.15 9.98
CA SER A 536 -20.01 -20.97 9.11
C SER A 536 -18.74 -21.58 9.71
N VAL A 537 -18.55 -21.53 11.03
CA VAL A 537 -17.46 -22.24 11.72
C VAL A 537 -17.66 -23.76 11.69
N TYR A 538 -18.89 -24.25 11.83
CA TYR A 538 -19.18 -25.68 11.73
C TYR A 538 -18.90 -26.21 10.31
N ALA A 539 -19.36 -25.49 9.29
CA ALA A 539 -19.09 -25.78 7.89
C ALA A 539 -17.59 -25.69 7.55
N LEU A 540 -16.87 -24.71 8.10
CA LEU A 540 -15.39 -24.67 8.06
C LEU A 540 -14.81 -25.94 8.70
N GLY A 541 -15.28 -26.36 9.87
CA GLY A 541 -14.86 -27.60 10.54
C GLY A 541 -15.08 -28.85 9.69
N GLN A 542 -16.19 -28.92 8.96
CA GLN A 542 -16.46 -30.00 8.00
C GLN A 542 -15.43 -29.99 6.87
N ILE A 543 -15.25 -28.87 6.17
CA ILE A 543 -14.27 -28.73 5.08
C ILE A 543 -12.84 -29.06 5.57
N LEU A 544 -12.46 -28.64 6.78
CA LEU A 544 -11.14 -28.92 7.35
C LEU A 544 -10.95 -30.40 7.71
N ARG A 545 -11.98 -31.07 8.21
CA ARG A 545 -11.94 -32.53 8.42
C ARG A 545 -11.83 -33.25 7.09
N ASP A 546 -12.65 -32.90 6.12
CA ASP A 546 -12.66 -33.55 4.81
C ASP A 546 -11.33 -33.31 4.05
N LEU A 547 -10.67 -32.15 4.24
CA LEU A 547 -9.31 -31.88 3.77
C LEU A 547 -8.24 -32.72 4.46
N SER A 548 -8.41 -32.99 5.77
CA SER A 548 -7.54 -33.87 6.56
C SER A 548 -7.69 -35.33 6.10
N ASP A 549 -8.92 -35.80 5.90
CA ASP A 549 -9.25 -37.18 5.51
C ASP A 549 -8.81 -37.50 4.07
N ALA A 550 -8.70 -36.47 3.21
CA ALA A 550 -8.15 -36.60 1.86
C ALA A 550 -6.63 -36.87 1.83
N GLN A 551 -5.90 -36.65 2.93
CA GLN A 551 -4.43 -36.76 2.95
C GLN A 551 -3.96 -38.23 3.02
N PRO A 552 -2.98 -38.65 2.20
CA PRO A 552 -2.48 -40.02 2.25
C PRO A 552 -1.65 -40.27 3.51
N THR A 553 -1.88 -41.42 4.15
CA THR A 553 -1.25 -41.84 5.41
C THR A 553 0.29 -41.77 5.41
N GLY A 554 0.93 -41.94 4.23
CA GLY A 554 2.38 -41.83 4.04
C GLY A 554 2.92 -40.39 4.00
N GLU A 555 2.20 -39.43 3.40
CA GLU A 555 2.61 -38.01 3.47
C GLU A 555 2.45 -37.45 4.88
N LEU A 556 1.39 -37.87 5.60
CA LEU A 556 1.18 -37.51 7.00
C LEU A 556 2.30 -37.97 7.95
N ILE A 557 3.09 -38.97 7.53
CA ILE A 557 4.31 -39.41 8.24
C ILE A 557 5.50 -38.54 7.83
N ARG A 558 5.67 -38.23 6.54
CA ARG A 558 6.77 -37.37 6.03
C ARG A 558 6.68 -35.91 6.46
N THR A 559 5.46 -35.37 6.63
CA THR A 559 5.22 -33.96 7.01
C THR A 559 5.25 -33.71 8.53
N MET A 560 5.72 -34.66 9.36
CA MET A 560 5.74 -34.51 10.83
C MET A 560 4.39 -34.04 11.42
N GLY A 561 3.29 -34.54 10.85
CA GLY A 561 1.99 -34.56 11.52
C GLY A 561 1.24 -33.24 11.64
N LEU A 562 1.25 -32.35 10.64
CA LEU A 562 0.40 -31.13 10.66
C LEU A 562 -1.07 -31.44 10.96
N TRP A 563 -1.70 -32.26 10.10
CA TRP A 563 -3.07 -32.75 10.26
C TRP A 563 -3.21 -33.82 11.38
N ARG A 564 -2.10 -34.22 12.01
CA ARG A 564 -2.09 -35.06 13.22
C ARG A 564 -1.82 -34.25 14.50
N ASN A 565 -1.63 -32.93 14.40
CA ASN A 565 -1.28 -32.10 15.54
C ASN A 565 -2.47 -32.09 16.52
N PRO A 566 -2.30 -32.47 17.80
CA PRO A 566 -3.39 -32.54 18.76
C PRO A 566 -4.14 -31.22 18.94
N GLN A 567 -3.46 -30.08 18.80
CA GLN A 567 -4.05 -28.75 18.87
C GLN A 567 -4.91 -28.44 17.63
N LEU A 568 -4.47 -28.87 16.44
CA LEU A 568 -5.27 -28.70 15.21
C LEU A 568 -6.48 -29.63 15.22
N LEU A 569 -6.30 -30.92 15.53
CA LEU A 569 -7.39 -31.90 15.60
C LEU A 569 -8.44 -31.53 16.66
N SER A 570 -8.02 -31.09 17.85
CA SER A 570 -8.96 -30.60 18.87
C SER A 570 -9.69 -29.32 18.43
N THR A 571 -9.03 -28.44 17.66
CA THR A 571 -9.67 -27.23 17.11
C THR A 571 -10.70 -27.58 16.02
N ILE A 572 -10.39 -28.52 15.11
CA ILE A 572 -11.33 -29.02 14.10
C ILE A 572 -12.52 -29.70 14.78
N SER A 573 -12.27 -30.56 15.77
CA SER A 573 -13.31 -31.21 16.58
C SER A 573 -14.20 -30.18 17.31
N ALA A 574 -13.62 -29.13 17.90
CA ALA A 574 -14.37 -28.06 18.53
C ALA A 574 -15.21 -27.22 17.54
N CYS A 575 -14.80 -27.09 16.28
CA CYS A 575 -15.65 -26.49 15.23
C CYS A 575 -16.91 -27.33 14.99
N LEU A 576 -16.81 -28.65 15.14
CA LEU A 576 -17.87 -29.63 14.92
C LEU A 576 -18.76 -29.88 16.15
N ASP A 577 -18.63 -29.12 17.25
CA ASP A 577 -19.52 -29.26 18.43
C ASP A 577 -20.98 -28.93 18.06
N ASP A 578 -21.91 -29.80 18.44
CA ASP A 578 -23.35 -29.63 18.19
C ASP A 578 -23.91 -28.34 18.83
N ARG A 579 -23.27 -27.81 19.87
CA ARG A 579 -23.65 -26.57 20.54
C ARG A 579 -22.94 -25.36 19.92
N PRO A 580 -23.62 -24.46 19.21
CA PRO A 580 -22.98 -23.32 18.53
C PRO A 580 -22.13 -22.42 19.43
N GLY A 581 -22.49 -22.28 20.71
CA GLY A 581 -21.74 -21.48 21.69
C GLY A 581 -20.46 -22.11 22.22
N ARG A 582 -20.14 -23.36 21.88
CA ARG A 582 -18.87 -24.03 22.21
C ARG A 582 -17.85 -24.00 21.07
N ARG A 583 -18.29 -23.68 19.85
CA ARG A 583 -17.44 -23.59 18.67
C ARG A 583 -16.45 -22.42 18.80
N PRO A 584 -15.18 -22.56 18.37
CA PRO A 584 -14.21 -21.47 18.40
C PRO A 584 -14.59 -20.36 17.41
N SER A 585 -14.00 -19.17 17.53
CA SER A 585 -14.08 -18.17 16.46
C SER A 585 -13.23 -18.59 15.26
N ALA A 586 -13.65 -18.25 14.04
CA ALA A 586 -12.87 -18.55 12.84
C ALA A 586 -11.45 -17.95 12.88
N GLY A 587 -11.27 -16.77 13.49
CA GLY A 587 -9.95 -16.20 13.75
C GLY A 587 -9.07 -17.10 14.64
N ARG A 588 -9.64 -17.72 15.68
CA ARG A 588 -8.91 -18.68 16.51
C ARG A 588 -8.53 -19.96 15.73
N VAL A 589 -9.35 -20.38 14.77
CA VAL A 589 -9.01 -21.49 13.86
C VAL A 589 -7.83 -21.10 12.97
N ALA A 590 -7.84 -19.89 12.39
CA ALA A 590 -6.73 -19.36 11.60
C ALA A 590 -5.43 -19.24 12.43
N ASP A 591 -5.50 -18.72 13.67
CA ASP A 591 -4.35 -18.64 14.58
C ASP A 591 -3.68 -20.01 14.79
N VAL A 592 -4.48 -21.06 14.98
CA VAL A 592 -3.98 -22.43 15.17
C VAL A 592 -3.32 -22.96 13.90
N PHE A 593 -3.88 -22.69 12.71
CA PHE A 593 -3.23 -23.04 11.45
C PHE A 593 -1.88 -22.34 11.26
N VAL A 594 -1.79 -21.04 11.57
CA VAL A 594 -0.52 -20.29 11.51
C VAL A 594 0.52 -20.88 12.48
N GLN A 595 0.12 -21.19 13.71
CA GLN A 595 0.99 -21.84 14.70
C GLN A 595 1.49 -23.20 14.20
N CYS A 596 0.58 -24.08 13.74
CA CYS A 596 0.95 -25.41 13.30
C CYS A 596 1.82 -25.41 12.02
N LEU A 597 1.57 -24.49 11.07
CA LEU A 597 2.41 -24.32 9.88
C LEU A 597 3.81 -23.78 10.22
N THR A 598 3.90 -22.76 11.09
CA THR A 598 5.21 -22.21 11.51
C THR A 598 6.07 -23.21 12.28
N THR A 599 5.46 -24.10 13.09
CA THR A 599 6.22 -25.16 13.78
C THR A 599 6.85 -26.18 12.85
N MET A 600 6.32 -26.38 11.63
CA MET A 600 6.95 -27.29 10.65
C MET A 600 8.25 -26.73 10.10
N SER A 601 8.27 -25.44 9.74
CA SER A 601 9.46 -24.76 9.17
C SER A 601 10.67 -24.85 10.11
N THR A 602 10.44 -24.86 11.42
CA THR A 602 11.51 -25.04 12.43
C THR A 602 11.98 -26.49 12.61
N SER A 603 11.14 -27.49 12.33
CA SER A 603 11.46 -28.90 12.59
C SER A 603 12.36 -29.53 11.52
N THR A 604 12.25 -29.09 10.26
CA THR A 604 13.07 -29.62 9.14
C THR A 604 14.57 -29.30 9.30
N SER A 605 14.92 -28.32 10.13
CA SER A 605 16.32 -27.91 10.39
C SER A 605 17.08 -28.85 11.36
N MET A 606 16.40 -29.74 12.09
CA MET A 606 17.02 -30.62 13.11
C MET A 606 17.01 -32.12 12.75
N GLN A 607 17.24 -32.46 11.48
CA GLN A 607 17.49 -33.85 11.07
C GLN A 607 18.76 -34.00 10.22
N MET A 608 19.92 -33.95 10.90
CA MET A 608 21.11 -34.69 10.47
C MET A 608 21.10 -36.07 11.16
N PRO A 609 21.46 -37.16 10.46
CA PRO A 609 21.40 -38.51 11.03
C PRO A 609 22.51 -38.75 12.05
N MET A 610 22.19 -39.39 13.17
CA MET A 610 23.22 -39.91 14.08
C MET A 610 24.06 -40.98 13.38
N GLN A 611 25.37 -40.84 13.46
CA GLN A 611 26.31 -41.94 13.27
C GLN A 611 27.12 -42.13 14.55
N MET A 612 27.06 -43.34 15.10
CA MET A 612 27.87 -43.77 16.24
C MET A 612 29.29 -44.12 15.78
N PRO A 613 30.31 -43.96 16.64
CA PRO A 613 31.71 -44.10 16.24
C PRO A 613 32.20 -45.54 16.24
N TYR A 614 33.26 -45.81 15.48
CA TYR A 614 34.16 -46.94 15.68
C TYR A 614 35.61 -46.46 15.64
N GLU A 615 36.46 -47.09 16.44
CA GLU A 615 37.81 -46.61 16.79
C GLU A 615 38.91 -47.05 15.80
N ALA A 616 40.01 -46.29 15.80
CA ALA A 616 41.37 -46.74 16.18
C ALA A 616 42.51 -46.26 15.25
N GLY A 617 43.61 -45.75 15.83
CA GLY A 617 44.91 -45.66 15.16
C GLY A 617 45.74 -44.38 15.37
N THR A 618 46.38 -44.24 16.55
CA THR A 618 47.81 -43.86 16.78
C THR A 618 48.54 -42.83 15.88
N SER A 619 49.42 -41.93 16.38
CA SER A 619 50.02 -41.73 17.72
C SER A 619 50.77 -40.37 17.82
N ASP A 620 51.33 -40.10 19.02
CA ASP A 620 52.47 -39.20 19.34
C ASP A 620 52.28 -37.68 19.63
N THR A 621 52.01 -37.45 20.92
CA THR A 621 52.59 -36.42 21.84
C THR A 621 54.14 -36.26 21.78
N PRO A 622 54.81 -35.29 22.48
CA PRO A 622 54.30 -34.29 23.46
C PRO A 622 54.80 -32.81 23.36
N GLN A 623 54.04 -31.93 24.05
CA GLN A 623 54.39 -30.81 24.98
C GLN A 623 55.86 -30.60 25.49
N PRO A 624 56.22 -29.50 26.23
CA PRO A 624 55.38 -28.43 26.84
C PRO A 624 55.89 -26.95 26.87
N ALA A 625 55.02 -26.03 27.33
CA ALA A 625 55.26 -24.85 28.24
C ALA A 625 56.27 -23.73 27.84
N ALA A 626 56.25 -22.49 28.40
CA ALA A 626 55.22 -21.61 29.02
C ALA A 626 55.87 -20.20 29.23
N GLU A 627 55.12 -19.25 29.82
CA GLU A 627 55.55 -17.97 30.45
C GLU A 627 55.21 -16.62 29.77
N THR A 628 55.09 -15.60 30.63
CA THR A 628 54.51 -14.23 30.52
C THR A 628 55.28 -13.30 31.52
N PRO A 629 54.97 -12.01 31.81
CA PRO A 629 54.23 -10.91 31.13
C PRO A 629 55.07 -9.57 31.11
N ASP A 630 54.41 -8.41 31.24
CA ASP A 630 54.88 -7.02 31.52
C ASP A 630 55.54 -6.22 30.35
N ASP A 631 55.42 -4.89 30.22
CA ASP A 631 55.30 -3.82 31.23
C ASP A 631 54.41 -2.60 30.83
N ALA A 632 54.31 -1.56 31.69
CA ALA A 632 53.20 -0.57 31.76
C ALA A 632 53.40 0.88 31.19
N GLU A 633 52.35 1.71 31.38
CA GLU A 633 52.13 3.18 31.21
C GLU A 633 53.16 4.11 31.95
N PRO A 634 53.16 5.50 31.89
CA PRO A 634 52.00 6.43 31.78
C PRO A 634 52.18 7.86 31.15
N GLU A 635 51.11 8.68 31.30
CA GLU A 635 51.05 10.15 31.57
C GLU A 635 50.80 11.24 30.49
N SER A 636 50.13 12.33 30.95
CA SER A 636 49.58 13.54 30.27
C SER A 636 50.33 14.83 30.78
N PRO A 637 50.00 16.14 30.54
CA PRO A 637 48.67 16.77 30.27
C PRO A 637 48.59 18.12 29.44
N ALA A 638 47.37 18.70 29.38
CA ALA A 638 46.99 20.14 29.38
C ALA A 638 47.02 21.06 28.11
N ALA A 639 46.09 22.06 28.10
CA ALA A 639 45.78 23.06 27.05
C ALA A 639 46.06 24.53 27.52
N PRO A 640 45.85 25.62 26.73
CA PRO A 640 44.51 26.24 26.52
C PRO A 640 44.29 27.03 25.19
N GLY A 641 43.11 27.68 24.99
CA GLY A 641 42.73 28.52 23.81
C GLY A 641 42.74 30.05 24.05
N PRO A 642 42.27 30.87 23.06
CA PRO A 642 41.02 31.66 23.25
C PRO A 642 40.20 31.99 21.96
N ALA A 643 39.04 32.68 22.13
CA ALA A 643 38.11 33.19 21.09
C ALA A 643 37.94 34.74 21.23
N PRO A 644 36.91 35.47 20.73
CA PRO A 644 35.92 35.29 19.63
C PRO A 644 35.83 36.53 18.67
N THR A 645 34.90 36.59 17.70
CA THR A 645 34.49 37.84 17.00
C THR A 645 33.02 37.78 16.52
N THR A 646 32.40 38.96 16.33
CA THR A 646 30.95 39.27 16.31
C THR A 646 30.18 38.98 15.02
N ALA A 647 28.85 38.82 15.16
CA ALA A 647 27.87 38.71 14.06
C ALA A 647 27.08 40.02 13.84
N PRO A 648 26.61 40.33 12.60
CA PRO A 648 25.85 41.54 12.29
C PRO A 648 24.33 41.40 12.48
N GLU A 649 23.67 42.54 12.69
CA GLU A 649 22.24 42.71 13.02
C GLU A 649 21.34 42.78 11.77
N PRO A 650 20.11 42.21 11.77
CA PRO A 650 19.19 42.25 10.63
C PRO A 650 18.34 43.55 10.55
N PRO A 651 17.91 43.96 9.33
CA PRO A 651 17.20 45.24 9.12
C PRO A 651 15.71 45.22 9.56
N PRO A 652 15.11 46.41 9.83
CA PRO A 652 13.76 46.52 10.37
C PRO A 652 12.65 46.23 9.35
N LYS A 653 11.60 45.51 9.77
CA LYS A 653 10.39 45.26 8.96
C LYS A 653 9.50 46.51 8.85
N PRO A 654 8.85 46.77 7.71
CA PRO A 654 7.96 47.92 7.53
C PRO A 654 6.67 47.78 8.35
N SER A 655 6.33 48.81 9.12
CA SER A 655 5.11 48.89 9.92
C SER A 655 3.92 49.37 9.07
N GLY A 656 2.94 48.48 8.83
CA GLY A 656 1.75 48.77 8.01
C GLY A 656 0.44 48.26 8.65
N PRO A 657 -0.57 49.12 8.91
CA PRO A 657 -1.79 48.74 9.64
C PRO A 657 -2.90 48.13 8.74
N SER A 658 -2.56 47.17 7.87
CA SER A 658 -3.48 46.60 6.86
C SER A 658 -4.02 45.21 7.23
N PHE A 659 -3.19 44.31 7.75
CA PHE A 659 -3.51 42.88 7.93
C PHE A 659 -4.73 42.63 8.84
N THR A 660 -4.78 43.29 10.00
CA THR A 660 -5.90 43.17 10.95
C THR A 660 -7.21 43.76 10.42
N ARG A 661 -7.16 44.70 9.47
CA ARG A 661 -8.34 45.32 8.85
C ARG A 661 -8.86 44.51 7.66
N ALA A 662 -7.97 43.89 6.88
CA ALA A 662 -8.33 42.98 5.80
C ALA A 662 -9.08 41.75 6.34
N LEU A 663 -8.53 41.09 7.37
CA LEU A 663 -9.21 39.99 8.07
C LEU A 663 -10.54 40.43 8.68
N ARG A 664 -10.62 41.61 9.33
CA ARG A 664 -11.89 42.14 9.86
C ARG A 664 -12.98 42.27 8.78
N SER A 665 -12.61 42.59 7.54
CA SER A 665 -13.55 42.65 6.41
C SER A 665 -13.92 41.28 5.80
N LEU A 666 -13.12 40.23 6.03
CA LEU A 666 -13.42 38.86 5.61
C LEU A 666 -14.33 38.17 6.65
N PHE A 667 -13.99 38.32 7.94
CA PHE A 667 -14.83 37.90 9.07
C PHE A 667 -16.24 38.54 9.09
N GLN A 668 -16.43 39.68 8.43
CA GLN A 668 -17.73 40.36 8.32
C GLN A 668 -18.46 40.09 6.99
N ARG A 669 -17.93 39.25 6.10
CA ARG A 669 -18.54 38.94 4.78
C ARG A 669 -19.07 37.51 4.63
N GLY A 670 -19.03 36.71 5.69
CA GLY A 670 -19.67 35.39 5.74
C GLY A 670 -21.20 35.50 5.91
N GLY A 671 -21.92 35.88 4.86
CA GLY A 671 -23.39 36.03 4.91
C GLY A 671 -24.14 35.15 3.92
N SER A 672 -24.74 34.04 4.39
CA SER A 672 -25.98 33.39 3.89
C SER A 672 -26.32 32.10 4.67
N ALA A 673 -26.34 32.17 5.99
CA ALA A 673 -26.91 31.18 6.92
C ALA A 673 -27.32 31.93 8.21
N PRO A 674 -28.30 31.48 9.01
CA PRO A 674 -28.92 32.32 10.05
C PRO A 674 -27.94 32.79 11.13
N GLU A 675 -27.93 34.10 11.38
CA GLU A 675 -26.89 34.90 12.06
C GLU A 675 -26.82 34.74 13.61
N ALA A 676 -27.03 33.55 14.16
CA ALA A 676 -27.14 33.36 15.61
C ALA A 676 -25.88 32.84 16.34
N ASP A 677 -25.02 32.03 15.70
CA ASP A 677 -24.02 31.21 16.44
C ASP A 677 -22.55 31.39 15.99
N VAL A 678 -22.28 31.81 14.75
CA VAL A 678 -20.91 31.79 14.17
C VAL A 678 -20.02 32.94 14.67
N GLY A 679 -20.57 33.97 15.30
CA GLY A 679 -19.81 35.11 15.81
C GLY A 679 -18.99 34.80 17.07
N HIS A 680 -19.52 33.96 17.96
CA HIS A 680 -18.98 33.71 19.30
C HIS A 680 -17.65 32.92 19.30
N PRO A 681 -17.47 31.84 18.51
CA PRO A 681 -16.25 31.03 18.56
C PRO A 681 -15.01 31.79 18.09
N LEU A 682 -15.15 32.70 17.12
CA LEU A 682 -14.04 33.47 16.55
C LEU A 682 -13.59 34.65 17.43
N GLU A 683 -14.43 35.09 18.35
CA GLU A 683 -14.08 36.06 19.38
C GLU A 683 -13.24 35.40 20.48
N GLN A 684 -13.53 34.15 20.84
CA GLN A 684 -12.73 33.34 21.78
C GLN A 684 -11.28 33.13 21.30
N VAL A 685 -11.05 32.89 20.00
CA VAL A 685 -9.69 32.78 19.42
C VAL A 685 -8.85 34.05 19.66
N ARG A 686 -9.48 35.21 19.89
CA ARG A 686 -8.80 36.51 20.08
C ARG A 686 -8.57 36.89 21.54
N LEU A 687 -9.11 36.14 22.49
CA LEU A 687 -8.98 36.48 23.91
C LEU A 687 -7.49 36.45 24.33
N PRO A 688 -7.01 37.48 25.06
CA PRO A 688 -5.69 37.44 25.67
C PRO A 688 -5.62 36.28 26.66
N ARG A 689 -4.60 35.43 26.52
CA ARG A 689 -4.43 34.25 27.37
C ARG A 689 -3.41 34.50 28.49
N THR A 690 -3.75 34.05 29.69
CA THR A 690 -2.83 33.96 30.83
C THR A 690 -1.96 32.70 30.74
N ASP A 691 -2.60 31.56 30.42
CA ASP A 691 -1.91 30.25 30.34
C ASP A 691 -1.59 29.84 28.90
N SER A 692 -0.51 29.07 28.75
CA SER A 692 -0.06 28.50 27.48
C SER A 692 -0.76 27.17 27.15
N CYS A 693 -1.16 27.01 25.89
CA CYS A 693 -1.70 25.78 25.33
C CYS A 693 -0.73 25.16 24.31
N HIS A 694 -0.44 23.88 24.49
CA HIS A 694 0.41 23.06 23.63
C HIS A 694 -0.46 22.08 22.82
N LEU A 695 -0.41 22.25 21.50
CA LEU A 695 -1.14 21.51 20.49
C LEU A 695 -0.19 20.51 19.82
N ALA A 696 -0.46 19.21 19.92
CA ALA A 696 0.26 18.21 19.11
C ALA A 696 -0.50 17.95 17.81
N ILE A 697 0.17 18.14 16.68
CA ILE A 697 -0.39 17.89 15.34
C ILE A 697 0.27 16.65 14.77
N ILE A 698 -0.49 15.55 14.77
CA ILE A 698 0.00 14.22 14.40
C ILE A 698 -0.65 13.67 13.14
N SER A 699 0.08 12.80 12.43
CA SER A 699 -0.45 12.00 11.32
C SER A 699 0.30 10.67 11.24
N ARG A 700 -0.40 9.58 10.89
CA ARG A 700 0.22 8.26 10.63
C ARG A 700 0.48 7.99 9.14
N ALA A 701 -0.08 8.79 8.24
CA ALA A 701 0.12 8.64 6.80
C ALA A 701 1.02 9.74 6.26
N VAL A 702 2.07 9.35 5.54
CA VAL A 702 2.92 10.27 4.77
C VAL A 702 2.05 11.01 3.75
N GLY A 703 2.26 12.32 3.61
CA GLY A 703 1.47 13.15 2.70
C GLY A 703 0.02 13.42 3.14
N ALA A 704 -0.33 13.21 4.42
CA ALA A 704 -1.65 13.63 4.95
C ALA A 704 -1.82 15.17 5.02
N GLY A 705 -0.73 15.94 4.91
CA GLY A 705 -0.74 17.40 5.03
C GLY A 705 -0.58 17.93 6.46
N ARG A 706 0.01 17.15 7.38
CA ARG A 706 0.36 17.56 8.75
C ARG A 706 1.09 18.91 8.80
N THR A 707 2.23 19.02 8.12
CA THR A 707 3.06 20.23 8.07
C THR A 707 2.30 21.43 7.51
N THR A 708 1.55 21.22 6.43
CA THR A 708 0.67 22.22 5.81
C THR A 708 -0.40 22.70 6.78
N THR A 709 -1.01 21.79 7.53
CA THR A 709 -2.03 22.08 8.55
C THR A 709 -1.42 22.85 9.71
N ALA A 710 -0.21 22.47 10.17
CA ALA A 710 0.48 23.14 11.26
C ALA A 710 0.85 24.59 10.95
N ILE A 711 1.36 24.86 9.75
CA ILE A 711 1.65 26.24 9.30
C ILE A 711 0.34 27.02 9.08
N ALA A 712 -0.62 26.50 8.30
CA ALA A 712 -1.85 27.24 7.99
C ALA A 712 -2.71 27.54 9.23
N LEU A 713 -2.83 26.58 10.17
CA LEU A 713 -3.49 26.81 11.46
C LEU A 713 -2.66 27.77 12.34
N GLY A 714 -1.34 27.61 12.37
CA GLY A 714 -0.44 28.49 13.11
C GLY A 714 -0.52 29.94 12.62
N ASP A 715 -0.64 30.17 11.32
CA ASP A 715 -0.81 31.49 10.70
C ASP A 715 -2.15 32.12 11.08
N VAL A 716 -3.24 31.35 11.07
CA VAL A 716 -4.57 31.80 11.52
C VAL A 716 -4.54 32.19 13.00
N LEU A 717 -3.93 31.35 13.85
CA LEU A 717 -3.80 31.62 15.29
C LEU A 717 -2.84 32.79 15.56
N ALA A 718 -1.75 32.93 14.82
CA ALA A 718 -0.82 34.06 14.91
C ALA A 718 -1.51 35.38 14.53
N SER A 719 -2.36 35.35 13.50
CA SER A 719 -3.19 36.48 13.09
C SER A 719 -4.13 36.96 14.20
N ALA A 720 -4.67 36.03 15.00
CA ALA A 720 -5.54 36.33 16.14
C ALA A 720 -4.74 36.80 17.38
N HIS A 721 -3.68 36.08 17.75
CA HIS A 721 -2.86 36.35 18.95
C HIS A 721 -1.71 37.35 18.73
N ARG A 722 -1.73 38.13 17.64
CA ARG A 722 -0.74 39.17 17.30
C ARG A 722 0.71 38.64 17.24
N GLY A 723 0.91 37.52 16.54
CA GLY A 723 2.22 36.88 16.33
C GLY A 723 2.79 36.14 17.54
N LYS A 724 2.04 35.99 18.64
CA LYS A 724 2.47 35.21 19.81
C LYS A 724 2.10 33.72 19.68
N VAL A 725 2.47 33.10 18.57
CA VAL A 725 2.27 31.67 18.33
C VAL A 725 3.57 31.09 17.78
N ILE A 726 3.97 29.92 18.25
CA ILE A 726 5.14 29.21 17.75
C ILE A 726 4.76 27.81 17.27
N ALA A 727 5.27 27.41 16.10
CA ALA A 727 5.26 26.04 15.62
C ALA A 727 6.67 25.44 15.70
N LEU A 728 6.79 24.17 16.08
CA LEU A 728 8.04 23.43 16.09
C LEU A 728 7.93 22.03 15.48
N ASP A 729 8.99 21.59 14.81
CA ASP A 729 9.13 20.20 14.39
C ASP A 729 9.55 19.36 15.60
N ALA A 730 8.67 18.46 16.03
CA ALA A 730 8.88 17.56 17.17
C ALA A 730 9.32 16.17 16.69
N ILE A 731 10.28 16.14 15.77
CA ILE A 731 10.82 14.94 15.11
C ILE A 731 12.36 15.05 15.12
N PRO A 732 13.10 14.08 15.68
CA PRO A 732 14.55 14.00 15.49
C PRO A 732 14.90 13.90 14.00
N GLY A 733 15.76 14.80 13.50
CA GLY A 733 16.11 14.86 12.07
C GLY A 733 15.09 15.56 11.15
N GLY A 734 14.04 16.18 11.67
CA GLY A 734 12.95 16.77 10.88
C GLY A 734 13.09 18.28 10.61
N ASP A 735 13.10 18.67 9.32
CA ASP A 735 13.12 20.08 8.87
C ASP A 735 11.80 20.55 8.21
N ALA A 736 10.73 19.78 8.37
CA ALA A 736 9.55 19.86 7.51
C ALA A 736 8.84 21.22 7.51
N LEU A 737 8.70 21.88 8.67
CA LEU A 737 8.13 23.24 8.76
C LEU A 737 9.04 24.27 8.06
N GLY A 738 10.36 24.07 8.13
CA GLY A 738 11.36 24.92 7.47
C GLY A 738 11.20 24.99 5.93
N ARG A 739 10.58 23.97 5.32
CA ARG A 739 10.27 23.93 3.88
C ARG A 739 9.01 24.71 3.47
N ARG A 740 8.31 25.32 4.44
CA ARG A 740 7.03 26.05 4.27
C ARG A 740 7.06 27.48 4.80
N VAL A 741 8.23 27.99 5.20
CA VAL A 741 8.47 29.36 5.68
C VAL A 741 9.78 29.90 5.11
N GLN A 742 9.89 31.21 4.88
CA GLN A 742 11.17 31.83 4.58
C GLN A 742 12.10 31.76 5.82
N ARG A 743 13.26 31.09 5.71
CA ARG A 743 14.22 30.94 6.83
C ARG A 743 14.93 32.27 7.13
N GLU A 744 14.59 32.88 8.27
CA GLU A 744 15.27 34.06 8.84
C GLU A 744 16.45 33.66 9.75
N SER A 745 16.40 32.45 10.33
CA SER A 745 17.45 31.88 11.19
C SER A 745 17.82 30.48 10.71
N GLN A 746 19.09 30.10 10.86
CA GLN A 746 19.58 28.74 10.59
C GLN A 746 19.56 27.83 11.83
N ALA A 747 19.21 28.37 13.00
CA ALA A 747 19.13 27.62 14.22
C ALA A 747 18.05 26.51 14.18
N THR A 748 18.22 25.59 15.11
CA THR A 748 17.48 24.35 15.29
C THR A 748 17.02 24.22 16.74
N ILE A 749 16.18 23.22 17.01
CA ILE A 749 15.78 22.85 18.38
C ILE A 749 16.98 22.49 19.29
N GLN A 750 18.10 21.98 18.75
CA GLN A 750 19.31 21.70 19.55
C GLN A 750 19.96 22.98 20.08
N ASP A 751 20.02 24.04 19.28
CA ASP A 751 20.58 25.33 19.71
C ASP A 751 19.73 25.96 20.82
N VAL A 752 18.42 25.69 20.80
CA VAL A 752 17.49 26.04 21.88
C VAL A 752 17.71 25.18 23.12
N VAL A 753 17.89 23.87 22.97
CA VAL A 753 18.24 22.97 24.09
C VAL A 753 19.52 23.45 24.78
N GLN A 754 20.58 23.70 24.02
CA GLN A 754 21.86 24.17 24.55
C GLN A 754 21.70 25.48 25.32
N ALA A 755 21.00 26.47 24.75
CA ALA A 755 20.75 27.74 25.44
C ALA A 755 19.86 27.61 26.70
N VAL A 756 18.92 26.65 26.73
CA VAL A 756 18.06 26.38 27.89
C VAL A 756 18.80 25.60 28.99
N LEU A 757 19.80 24.78 28.65
CA LEU A 757 20.58 23.99 29.61
C LEU A 757 21.83 24.71 30.13
N ASP A 758 22.51 25.50 29.31
CA ASP A 758 23.78 26.16 29.68
C ASP A 758 23.61 27.39 30.60
N SER A 759 22.41 27.99 30.63
CA SER A 759 22.21 29.30 31.27
C SER A 759 21.38 29.24 32.56
N ASP A 760 22.10 29.25 33.70
CA ASP A 760 21.50 29.49 35.03
C ASP A 760 20.77 30.85 35.12
N THR A 761 21.06 31.80 34.20
CA THR A 761 20.20 32.98 33.98
C THR A 761 20.38 33.65 32.61
N THR A 762 19.27 34.15 32.04
CA THR A 762 19.14 35.28 31.08
C THR A 762 19.18 35.06 29.55
N ASP A 763 19.85 34.06 28.97
CA ASP A 763 20.10 34.06 27.50
C ASP A 763 18.95 33.51 26.61
N PHE A 764 17.92 32.87 27.19
CA PHE A 764 16.68 32.54 26.46
C PHE A 764 15.71 33.72 26.29
N SER A 765 16.10 34.93 26.70
CA SER A 765 15.26 36.14 26.63
C SER A 765 14.84 36.53 25.20
N SER A 766 15.65 36.18 24.18
CA SER A 766 15.34 36.39 22.77
C SER A 766 15.22 35.07 22.00
N VAL A 767 14.11 34.35 22.19
CA VAL A 767 13.76 33.15 21.40
C VAL A 767 13.81 33.43 19.89
N ARG A 768 13.56 34.67 19.48
CA ARG A 768 13.54 35.10 18.07
C ARG A 768 14.85 34.87 17.32
N ARG A 769 16.01 34.78 17.99
CA ARG A 769 17.27 34.42 17.32
C ARG A 769 17.26 32.98 16.79
N PHE A 770 16.40 32.13 17.34
CA PHE A 770 16.29 30.71 16.98
C PHE A 770 15.16 30.39 15.99
N THR A 771 14.25 31.34 15.72
CA THR A 771 13.04 31.11 14.92
C THR A 771 13.08 31.82 13.58
N SER A 772 12.22 31.39 12.66
CA SER A 772 11.89 32.11 11.42
C SER A 772 10.40 32.47 11.43
N GLN A 773 10.02 33.62 10.89
CA GLN A 773 8.64 34.10 11.02
C GLN A 773 7.91 34.22 9.68
N THR A 774 6.67 33.70 9.62
CA THR A 774 5.78 33.88 8.47
C THR A 774 5.26 35.33 8.35
N PRO A 775 4.66 35.72 7.20
CA PRO A 775 3.99 37.02 7.05
C PRO A 775 2.85 37.27 8.05
N SER A 776 2.15 36.22 8.51
CA SER A 776 1.08 36.30 9.51
C SER A 776 1.60 36.45 10.95
N GLY A 777 2.91 36.33 11.14
CA GLY A 777 3.59 36.49 12.42
C GLY A 777 3.83 35.19 13.20
N LEU A 778 3.53 34.01 12.64
CA LEU A 778 3.83 32.72 13.24
C LEU A 778 5.35 32.53 13.35
N GLU A 779 5.85 32.27 14.56
CA GLU A 779 7.23 31.86 14.77
C GLU A 779 7.39 30.36 14.45
N VAL A 780 8.48 29.99 13.78
CA VAL A 780 8.77 28.60 13.39
C VAL A 780 10.16 28.22 13.88
N LEU A 781 10.23 27.23 14.78
CA LEU A 781 11.46 26.57 15.22
C LEU A 781 11.60 25.24 14.48
N VAL A 782 12.67 25.11 13.69
CA VAL A 782 12.90 23.90 12.89
C VAL A 782 13.69 22.88 13.71
N GLY A 783 13.50 21.59 13.45
CA GLY A 783 14.35 20.53 14.03
C GLY A 783 15.78 20.61 13.50
N ASP A 784 16.66 19.70 13.94
CA ASP A 784 17.98 19.55 13.31
C ASP A 784 17.80 18.88 11.93
N PRO A 785 18.18 19.51 10.81
CA PRO A 785 18.13 18.87 9.48
C PRO A 785 19.22 17.82 9.28
N ARG A 786 20.21 17.70 10.18
CA ARG A 786 21.28 16.70 10.07
C ARG A 786 20.71 15.30 10.33
N PRO A 787 20.99 14.31 9.46
CA PRO A 787 20.55 12.95 9.69
C PRO A 787 21.23 12.38 10.94
N SER A 788 20.47 11.64 11.75
CA SER A 788 20.92 10.92 12.93
C SER A 788 21.91 9.80 12.58
N LEU A 789 23.16 10.18 12.35
CA LEU A 789 24.25 9.26 12.08
C LEU A 789 24.79 8.68 13.41
N PRO A 790 25.05 7.36 13.52
CA PRO A 790 25.66 6.74 14.71
C PRO A 790 27.09 7.22 15.07
N ARG A 791 27.61 8.23 14.36
CA ARG A 791 28.90 8.89 14.60
C ARG A 791 28.79 10.42 14.63
N SER A 792 27.58 10.98 14.66
CA SER A 792 27.41 12.42 14.92
C SER A 792 27.91 12.74 16.34
N ARG A 793 28.70 13.80 16.48
CA ARG A 793 29.16 14.29 17.79
C ARG A 793 28.07 15.03 18.58
N THR A 794 26.96 15.38 17.94
CA THR A 794 25.77 15.96 18.59
C THR A 794 24.74 14.85 18.84
N PRO A 795 24.33 14.62 20.12
CA PRO A 795 23.27 13.68 20.43
C PRO A 795 21.91 14.18 19.95
N GLU A 796 20.97 13.25 19.72
CA GLU A 796 19.57 13.60 19.47
C GLU A 796 18.93 14.24 20.71
N VAL A 797 17.99 15.16 20.50
CA VAL A 797 17.26 15.82 21.60
C VAL A 797 16.44 14.78 22.36
N ASN A 798 16.80 14.52 23.61
CA ASN A 798 16.14 13.53 24.43
C ASN A 798 14.88 14.08 25.13
N ASN A 799 14.11 13.18 25.74
CA ASN A 799 12.79 13.50 26.31
C ASN A 799 12.87 14.55 27.44
N ARG A 800 13.99 14.61 28.19
CA ARG A 800 14.22 15.62 29.24
C ARG A 800 14.50 16.99 28.63
N GLU A 801 15.32 17.03 27.59
CA GLU A 801 15.66 18.25 26.84
C GLU A 801 14.43 18.83 26.15
N TYR A 802 13.66 18.00 25.44
CA TYR A 802 12.41 18.42 24.81
C TYR A 802 11.42 19.00 25.83
N ARG A 803 11.28 18.37 27.01
CA ARG A 803 10.47 18.89 28.12
C ARG A 803 10.97 20.24 28.64
N ALA A 804 12.28 20.45 28.71
CA ALA A 804 12.85 21.73 29.09
C ALA A 804 12.53 22.83 28.06
N VAL A 805 12.66 22.54 26.76
CA VAL A 805 12.30 23.47 25.67
C VAL A 805 10.82 23.85 25.71
N ILE A 806 9.90 22.88 25.80
CA ILE A 806 8.46 23.16 25.91
C ILE A 806 8.16 24.00 27.17
N THR A 807 8.79 23.68 28.31
CA THR A 807 8.61 24.45 29.56
C THR A 807 9.12 25.89 29.43
N ALA A 808 10.20 26.12 28.68
CA ALA A 808 10.72 27.45 28.40
C ALA A 808 9.79 28.23 27.43
N LEU A 809 9.32 27.58 26.36
CA LEU A 809 8.39 28.18 25.39
C LEU A 809 7.03 28.55 26.01
N ARG A 810 6.51 27.72 26.92
CA ARG A 810 5.23 27.94 27.65
C ARG A 810 5.20 29.26 28.44
N ARG A 811 6.36 29.85 28.76
CA ARG A 811 6.48 31.17 29.42
C ARG A 811 6.34 32.36 28.48
N ARG A 812 6.48 32.15 27.17
CA ARG A 812 6.54 33.23 26.16
C ARG A 812 5.42 33.17 25.13
N TYR A 813 4.97 31.97 24.79
CA TYR A 813 3.96 31.72 23.76
C TYR A 813 2.66 31.17 24.38
N PRO A 814 1.53 31.88 24.28
CA PRO A 814 0.22 31.38 24.70
C PRO A 814 -0.26 30.19 23.88
N VAL A 815 0.26 29.98 22.67
CA VAL A 815 -0.03 28.80 21.85
C VAL A 815 1.25 28.25 21.22
N ILE A 816 1.47 26.94 21.37
CA ILE A 816 2.61 26.17 20.86
C ILE A 816 2.07 25.03 20.00
N LEU A 817 2.54 24.88 18.76
CA LEU A 817 2.14 23.82 17.83
C LEU A 817 3.31 22.87 17.57
N SER A 818 3.27 21.66 18.12
CA SER A 818 4.28 20.64 17.88
C SER A 818 3.83 19.69 16.77
N ALA A 819 4.49 19.77 15.62
CA ALA A 819 4.18 18.92 14.48
C ALA A 819 5.08 17.67 14.53
N SER A 820 4.49 16.49 14.70
CA SER A 820 5.22 15.21 14.77
C SER A 820 4.58 14.13 13.89
N ASP A 821 5.37 13.29 13.23
CA ASP A 821 4.85 12.11 12.56
C ASP A 821 4.77 10.92 13.53
N THR A 822 3.71 10.13 13.42
CA THR A 822 3.51 8.95 14.28
C THR A 822 4.08 7.69 13.63
N GLY A 823 5.29 7.83 13.07
CA GLY A 823 6.06 6.79 12.41
C GLY A 823 6.54 5.74 13.41
N GLY A 824 5.61 4.89 13.85
CA GLY A 824 5.82 4.04 15.02
C GLY A 824 5.51 4.79 16.31
N LEU A 825 4.40 4.44 16.96
CA LEU A 825 4.02 4.91 18.30
C LEU A 825 4.91 4.29 19.42
N ARG A 826 6.18 3.97 19.14
CA ARG A 826 7.05 3.22 20.07
C ARG A 826 8.13 4.05 20.76
N ASP A 827 8.83 4.98 20.10
CA ASP A 827 10.12 5.44 20.66
C ASP A 827 10.33 6.96 20.91
N VAL A 828 9.47 7.89 20.44
CA VAL A 828 9.61 9.36 20.74
C VAL A 828 8.28 10.08 21.08
N VAL A 829 7.17 9.36 21.19
CA VAL A 829 5.82 9.97 21.26
C VAL A 829 5.16 10.04 22.66
N PRO A 830 5.51 9.24 23.70
CA PRO A 830 4.86 9.37 25.01
C PRO A 830 4.98 10.77 25.62
N GLU A 831 6.18 11.33 25.68
CA GLU A 831 6.46 12.58 26.40
C GLU A 831 6.00 13.83 25.65
N LEU A 832 5.92 13.78 24.32
CA LEU A 832 5.21 14.79 23.53
C LEU A 832 3.74 14.85 23.96
N LEU A 833 3.06 13.70 23.99
CA LEU A 833 1.66 13.61 24.36
C LEU A 833 1.40 13.95 25.84
N ASP A 834 2.31 13.61 26.74
CA ASP A 834 2.21 13.93 28.17
C ASP A 834 2.40 15.42 28.47
N LEU A 835 2.94 16.19 27.51
CA LEU A 835 3.03 17.65 27.54
C LEU A 835 1.93 18.34 26.71
N THR A 836 1.08 17.57 26.03
CA THR A 836 0.07 18.08 25.09
C THR A 836 -1.24 18.36 25.82
N ASP A 837 -1.73 19.60 25.74
CA ASP A 837 -3.03 19.95 26.32
C ASP A 837 -4.19 19.56 25.36
N GLN A 838 -3.94 19.59 24.05
CA GLN A 838 -4.91 19.30 22.98
C GLN A 838 -4.28 18.60 21.76
N LEU A 839 -4.99 17.64 21.17
CA LEU A 839 -4.51 16.81 20.06
C LEU A 839 -5.21 17.15 18.73
N ILE A 840 -4.45 17.25 17.64
CA ILE A 840 -4.99 17.36 16.28
C ILE A 840 -4.47 16.17 15.45
N ILE A 841 -5.39 15.38 14.89
CA ILE A 841 -5.05 14.27 13.98
C ILE A 841 -5.37 14.65 12.54
N VAL A 842 -4.34 14.74 11.70
CA VAL A 842 -4.48 15.01 10.26
C VAL A 842 -4.48 13.68 9.50
N THR A 843 -5.53 13.47 8.71
CA THR A 843 -5.65 12.34 7.77
C THR A 843 -6.33 12.79 6.48
N SER A 844 -6.42 11.90 5.49
CA SER A 844 -7.08 12.18 4.21
C SER A 844 -8.18 11.16 3.91
N PRO A 845 -9.18 11.46 3.05
CA PRO A 845 -10.43 10.68 2.91
C PRO A 845 -10.25 9.38 2.11
N SER A 846 -9.29 8.55 2.51
CA SER A 846 -9.12 7.17 2.08
C SER A 846 -9.53 6.23 3.20
N VAL A 847 -10.31 5.18 2.90
CA VAL A 847 -10.79 4.20 3.89
C VAL A 847 -9.63 3.60 4.71
N GLU A 848 -8.47 3.39 4.09
CA GLU A 848 -7.28 2.87 4.77
C GLU A 848 -6.64 3.93 5.69
N ARG A 849 -6.51 5.18 5.22
CA ARG A 849 -5.96 6.30 6.01
C ARG A 849 -6.90 6.73 7.15
N MET A 850 -8.20 6.55 6.99
CA MET A 850 -9.19 6.75 8.05
C MET A 850 -9.17 5.61 9.08
N ARG A 851 -9.16 4.33 8.64
CA ARG A 851 -8.97 3.18 9.55
C ARG A 851 -7.66 3.32 10.32
N SER A 852 -6.62 3.81 9.66
CA SER A 852 -5.31 4.15 10.20
C SER A 852 -5.41 5.18 11.33
N ALA A 853 -6.11 6.30 11.10
CA ALA A 853 -6.36 7.31 12.14
C ALA A 853 -7.25 6.79 13.29
N HIS A 854 -8.30 6.01 13.01
CA HIS A 854 -9.08 5.34 14.07
C HIS A 854 -8.23 4.39 14.91
N THR A 855 -7.31 3.64 14.29
CA THR A 855 -6.37 2.76 15.01
C THR A 855 -5.40 3.57 15.88
N THR A 856 -4.99 4.76 15.46
CA THR A 856 -4.21 5.68 16.30
C THR A 856 -5.04 6.14 17.51
N LEU A 857 -6.29 6.56 17.31
CA LEU A 857 -7.21 6.92 18.41
C LEU A 857 -7.46 5.74 19.37
N ASP A 858 -7.62 4.52 18.86
CA ASP A 858 -7.77 3.30 19.67
C ASP A 858 -6.53 3.04 20.53
N ARG A 859 -5.33 3.23 19.98
CA ARG A 859 -4.06 3.08 20.71
C ARG A 859 -3.87 4.16 21.77
N LEU A 860 -4.28 5.40 21.50
CA LEU A 860 -4.22 6.48 22.48
C LEU A 860 -5.16 6.22 23.67
N ILE A 861 -6.40 5.77 23.42
CA ILE A 861 -7.34 5.35 24.47
C ILE A 861 -6.77 4.16 25.26
N GLN A 862 -6.23 3.13 24.58
CA GLN A 862 -5.61 1.97 25.24
C GLN A 862 -4.37 2.33 26.05
N GLY A 863 -3.64 3.37 25.65
CA GLY A 863 -2.50 3.95 26.37
C GLY A 863 -2.88 4.96 27.46
N GLY A 864 -4.15 5.03 27.86
CA GLY A 864 -4.62 5.89 28.96
C GLY A 864 -4.92 7.35 28.60
N ARG A 865 -4.68 7.77 27.34
CA ARG A 865 -4.86 9.15 26.87
C ARG A 865 -6.24 9.35 26.20
N GLY A 866 -7.28 8.84 26.85
CA GLY A 866 -8.65 8.86 26.32
C GLY A 866 -9.28 10.26 26.35
N ASP A 867 -8.97 11.03 27.38
CA ASP A 867 -9.39 12.42 27.56
C ASP A 867 -8.78 13.35 26.49
N LEU A 868 -7.52 13.10 26.11
CA LEU A 868 -6.82 13.81 25.04
C LEU A 868 -7.40 13.48 23.65
N VAL A 869 -7.95 12.26 23.48
CA VAL A 869 -8.70 11.85 22.29
C VAL A 869 -10.07 12.51 22.23
N GLU A 870 -10.79 12.55 23.34
CA GLU A 870 -12.10 13.20 23.47
C GLU A 870 -12.00 14.71 23.20
N ARG A 871 -11.00 15.38 23.79
CA ARG A 871 -10.65 16.78 23.47
C ARG A 871 -9.92 16.95 22.12
N GLY A 872 -9.78 15.91 21.32
CA GLY A 872 -9.07 15.93 20.05
C GLY A 872 -9.87 16.55 18.91
N ILE A 873 -9.17 17.00 17.87
CA ILE A 873 -9.74 17.47 16.60
C ILE A 873 -9.22 16.59 15.46
N VAL A 874 -10.10 16.16 14.55
CA VAL A 874 -9.69 15.42 13.35
C VAL A 874 -9.81 16.32 12.11
N VAL A 875 -8.72 16.45 11.37
CA VAL A 875 -8.67 17.22 10.11
C VAL A 875 -8.67 16.23 8.96
N LEU A 876 -9.73 16.28 8.14
CA LEU A 876 -9.88 15.48 6.93
C LEU A 876 -9.43 16.31 5.71
N ASN A 877 -8.14 16.24 5.40
CA ASN A 877 -7.53 16.98 4.30
C ASN A 877 -7.77 16.27 2.96
N THR A 878 -8.41 16.94 2.00
CA THR A 878 -8.82 16.34 0.72
C THR A 878 -7.82 16.59 -0.41
N HIS A 879 -7.74 15.66 -1.38
CA HIS A 879 -6.76 15.70 -2.48
C HIS A 879 -7.41 15.49 -3.85
N ARG A 880 -6.84 16.12 -4.89
CA ARG A 880 -7.36 16.13 -6.26
C ARG A 880 -7.52 14.75 -6.91
N GLU A 881 -6.68 13.78 -6.56
CA GLU A 881 -6.70 12.42 -7.10
C GLU A 881 -7.76 11.51 -6.47
N TYR A 882 -8.27 11.88 -5.29
CA TYR A 882 -9.24 11.10 -4.52
C TYR A 882 -10.36 12.01 -3.99
N PRO A 883 -11.21 12.61 -4.85
CA PRO A 883 -12.40 13.30 -4.40
C PRO A 883 -13.39 12.27 -3.83
N PRO A 884 -13.67 12.26 -2.51
CA PRO A 884 -14.66 11.35 -1.95
C PRO A 884 -16.06 11.76 -2.43
N ALA A 885 -16.93 10.77 -2.67
CA ALA A 885 -18.31 11.04 -3.06
C ALA A 885 -19.11 11.79 -1.97
N ASP A 886 -18.70 11.65 -0.70
CA ASP A 886 -19.26 12.36 0.44
C ASP A 886 -18.24 12.36 1.61
N PRO A 887 -17.46 13.45 1.83
CA PRO A 887 -16.52 13.54 2.95
C PRO A 887 -17.21 13.74 4.32
N GLU A 888 -18.43 14.28 4.34
CA GLU A 888 -19.18 14.51 5.57
C GLU A 888 -19.65 13.21 6.21
N ARG A 889 -20.10 12.25 5.39
CA ARG A 889 -20.40 10.88 5.87
C ARG A 889 -19.18 10.15 6.39
N LEU A 890 -17.99 10.50 5.90
CA LEU A 890 -16.72 9.96 6.40
C LEU A 890 -16.31 10.59 7.75
N ALA A 891 -16.68 11.85 8.01
CA ALA A 891 -16.46 12.53 9.29
C ALA A 891 -17.24 11.92 10.47
N VAL A 892 -18.42 11.33 10.23
CA VAL A 892 -19.32 10.79 11.27
C VAL A 892 -18.61 9.84 12.25
N GLY A 893 -17.74 8.96 11.77
CA GLY A 893 -17.03 8.01 12.63
C GLY A 893 -16.04 8.65 13.62
N PHE A 894 -15.56 9.86 13.33
CA PHE A 894 -14.66 10.63 14.20
C PHE A 894 -15.43 11.55 15.15
N ARG A 895 -16.59 12.09 14.73
CA ARG A 895 -17.44 13.00 15.55
C ARG A 895 -17.95 12.35 16.85
N VAL A 896 -18.03 11.02 16.90
CA VAL A 896 -18.43 10.25 18.11
C VAL A 896 -17.26 10.07 19.10
N ARG A 897 -16.03 10.47 18.72
CA ARG A 897 -14.79 10.14 19.46
C ARG A 897 -13.90 11.35 19.80
N CYS A 898 -14.12 12.47 19.14
CA CYS A 898 -13.29 13.67 19.18
C CYS A 898 -14.19 14.90 19.12
N ARG A 899 -13.86 15.97 19.87
CA ARG A 899 -14.62 17.23 19.98
C ARG A 899 -15.06 17.79 18.62
N GLY A 900 -14.18 17.75 17.63
CA GLY A 900 -14.46 18.32 16.31
C GLY A 900 -13.87 17.51 15.15
N VAL A 901 -14.51 17.61 13.99
CA VAL A 901 -14.04 17.02 12.73
C VAL A 901 -14.30 17.99 11.59
N VAL A 902 -13.22 18.52 11.01
CA VAL A 902 -13.28 19.53 9.95
C VAL A 902 -12.75 18.95 8.63
N VAL A 903 -13.48 19.17 7.55
CA VAL A 903 -13.08 18.76 6.19
C VAL A 903 -12.39 19.94 5.52
N VAL A 904 -11.09 19.81 5.24
CA VAL A 904 -10.33 20.83 4.50
C VAL A 904 -10.42 20.52 3.00
N PRO A 905 -11.05 21.40 2.19
CA PRO A 905 -11.16 21.21 0.74
C PRO A 905 -9.79 21.29 0.06
N TYR A 906 -9.65 20.63 -1.09
CA TYR A 906 -8.41 20.67 -1.87
C TYR A 906 -8.15 22.10 -2.35
N ASP A 907 -6.99 22.63 -1.97
CA ASP A 907 -6.53 23.96 -2.32
C ASP A 907 -5.20 23.87 -3.09
N GLN A 908 -5.14 24.53 -4.24
CA GLN A 908 -3.96 24.53 -5.10
C GLN A 908 -2.75 25.21 -4.45
N HIS A 909 -2.98 26.23 -3.62
CA HIS A 909 -1.92 26.97 -2.93
C HIS A 909 -1.32 26.16 -1.78
N LEU A 910 -2.16 25.45 -1.00
CA LEU A 910 -1.67 24.52 0.03
C LEU A 910 -0.89 23.33 -0.55
N ALA A 911 -1.33 22.84 -1.72
CA ALA A 911 -0.70 21.75 -2.44
C ALA A 911 0.63 22.14 -3.12
N ALA A 912 0.86 23.42 -3.38
CA ALA A 912 2.11 23.90 -3.96
C ALA A 912 3.29 23.82 -2.95
N PRO A 913 4.52 23.61 -3.42
CA PRO A 913 5.72 23.81 -2.61
C PRO A 913 5.97 25.32 -2.39
N GLY A 914 6.45 25.68 -1.20
CA GLY A 914 6.76 27.07 -0.83
C GLY A 914 5.97 27.59 0.37
N GLU A 915 6.08 28.90 0.60
CA GLU A 915 5.47 29.60 1.74
C GLU A 915 3.95 29.74 1.63
N ILE A 916 3.26 29.56 2.75
CA ILE A 916 1.79 29.62 2.83
C ILE A 916 1.32 31.04 3.12
N ASP A 917 0.93 31.75 2.07
CA ASP A 917 0.15 32.99 2.18
C ASP A 917 -1.35 32.72 2.36
N LEU A 918 -1.93 33.13 3.51
CA LEU A 918 -3.37 32.99 3.79
C LEU A 918 -4.27 33.75 2.80
N HIS A 919 -3.79 34.83 2.18
CA HIS A 919 -4.58 35.64 1.23
C HIS A 919 -4.81 34.95 -0.11
N ARG A 920 -4.07 33.86 -0.38
CA ARG A 920 -4.16 33.08 -1.63
C ARG A 920 -4.97 31.79 -1.50
N LEU A 921 -5.48 31.49 -0.29
CA LEU A 921 -6.38 30.37 -0.06
C LEU A 921 -7.76 30.64 -0.68
N ALA A 922 -8.40 29.60 -1.20
CA ALA A 922 -9.82 29.68 -1.56
C ALA A 922 -10.66 29.95 -0.28
N PRO A 923 -11.75 30.73 -0.36
CA PRO A 923 -12.54 31.10 0.82
C PRO A 923 -12.94 29.91 1.70
N ARG A 924 -13.46 28.83 1.08
CA ARG A 924 -13.84 27.59 1.79
C ARG A 924 -12.67 26.90 2.50
N THR A 925 -11.45 27.04 1.99
CA THR A 925 -10.24 26.52 2.63
C THR A 925 -9.90 27.34 3.86
N LEU A 926 -9.95 28.67 3.74
CA LEU A 926 -9.74 29.60 4.85
C LEU A 926 -10.80 29.39 5.94
N ASP A 927 -12.08 29.28 5.56
CA ASP A 927 -13.20 29.01 6.46
C ASP A 927 -12.97 27.73 7.28
N ALA A 928 -12.49 26.65 6.65
CA ALA A 928 -12.15 25.41 7.35
C ALA A 928 -10.98 25.58 8.36
N TYR A 929 -9.96 26.39 8.05
CA TYR A 929 -8.90 26.68 9.04
C TYR A 929 -9.37 27.62 10.16
N LEU A 930 -10.33 28.50 9.89
CA LEU A 930 -11.00 29.30 10.90
C LEU A 930 -11.86 28.44 11.85
N GLU A 931 -12.55 27.43 11.31
CA GLU A 931 -13.30 26.43 12.09
C GLU A 931 -12.37 25.58 12.98
N ILE A 932 -11.23 25.12 12.45
CA ILE A 932 -10.22 24.42 13.27
C ILE A 932 -9.69 25.33 14.38
N ALA A 933 -9.43 26.61 14.09
CA ALA A 933 -8.96 27.56 15.10
C ALA A 933 -10.01 27.85 16.19
N ALA A 934 -11.29 27.92 15.83
CA ALA A 934 -12.41 28.03 16.77
C ALA A 934 -12.51 26.78 17.68
N LEU A 935 -12.52 25.59 17.09
CA LEU A 935 -12.51 24.32 17.84
C LEU A 935 -11.30 24.19 18.77
N VAL A 936 -10.13 24.72 18.37
CA VAL A 936 -8.94 24.80 19.23
C VAL A 936 -9.18 25.74 20.41
N ALA A 937 -9.81 26.89 20.19
CA ALA A 937 -10.11 27.88 21.24
C ALA A 937 -11.16 27.40 22.26
N GLU A 938 -12.17 26.65 21.82
CA GLU A 938 -13.13 25.98 22.71
C GLU A 938 -12.46 24.98 23.66
N GLY A 939 -11.35 24.36 23.23
CA GLY A 939 -10.58 23.41 24.05
C GLY A 939 -9.58 24.07 25.00
N TYR A 940 -9.58 25.39 25.13
CA TYR A 940 -8.68 26.09 26.04
C TYR A 940 -9.08 25.85 27.49
N PRO A 941 -8.12 25.61 28.41
CA PRO A 941 -8.44 25.56 29.83
C PRO A 941 -9.09 26.87 30.24
N GLU A 942 -10.23 26.78 30.93
CA GLU A 942 -10.92 27.95 31.48
C GLU A 942 -9.96 28.69 32.42
N ALA A 943 -9.91 30.02 32.30
CA ALA A 943 -9.12 30.83 33.20
C ALA A 943 -9.73 30.71 34.61
N GLY A 944 -9.01 30.10 35.53
CA GLY A 944 -9.48 29.92 36.91
C GLY A 944 -9.68 31.27 37.61
N ASP A 945 -10.82 31.40 38.29
CA ASP A 945 -11.07 32.41 39.34
C ASP A 945 -10.15 32.20 40.56
#